data_AF-A0A7J4RWW5-F1
#
_entry.id   AF-A0A7J4RWW5-F1
#
_cell.length_a   1.000
_cell.length_b   1.000
_cell.length_c   1.000
_cell.angle_alpha   90.00
_cell.angle_beta   90.00
_cell.angle_gamma   90.00
#
_symmetry.space_group_name_H-M   'P 1'
#
loop_
_entity.id
_entity.type
_entity.pdbx_description
1 polymer ?
#
loop_
_entity_poly.entity_id
_entity_poly.type
_entity_poly.pdbx_seq_one_letter_code
_entity_poly.pdbx_strand_id
1 'polypeptide(L)'
;MASKYSSNNSLVAKCLVLLLILHVSSLAIGQSAVRESEFLNQSTAQSNSAALTEYALDFGYDLAGEQLSIDGVAQGLVRFETNLDIYHNQPIQAASVGTPTVPDVAISDQQEINSCWHNQEGTVEYYWSDLEQNTKQLQIDEVLGIADGVVDFDCAIAVKENGRASVLYTNGSDLKAGQIAFASSLYVNGDEWHTRTIFEGLEITNIELAITPNQLEWGVFRDNNGALHRVNYTGAFWQTGLIDAGPVGPDFELEITSDGQIHVMYTKNSQAILMTIIENQINHQIVAQGENLHHDIGLTLDGAELLQLFTSRIQDDQTLVRIERSLANQDNQLSLTPDYILSSDLTDTISSDMVFGDFNGDGFTDLVHAEADASTQTLISNGRVSIFFGSVDGLSLFQGHSWEGVSDAQMLGNSLAVGDFNGDGLDDIAIGSPGANSNDGMVQFAFGSVSGLAVSLSSVSGVSEIPTAGEKFGYCVEAVDDLNSDGNDELLVCSIDYEQGSDTGKVELFSGGDSSSIWSKMDSPNQMLQGSNFGQSVSADGDLNGDGLADLVIGNTGDMFDSSGFSSVEVRYGSPTGYATNPDRSYQSISAGTLFGYHVEIINDLNDDGFDELFISEPYNTSGPFNSGNVWVFYGNSAGIADQPSTRIVGDANN
;
A
#
# COMPACT_ATOMS: atom_id res chain seq x y z
N MET A 1 -69.45 -67.47 -25.04
CA MET A 1 -70.30 -67.18 -23.87
C MET A 1 -69.45 -66.42 -22.87
N ALA A 2 -69.96 -65.28 -22.42
CA ALA A 2 -69.30 -64.31 -21.56
C ALA A 2 -69.04 -64.83 -20.13
N SER A 3 -67.98 -64.36 -19.48
CA SER A 3 -68.10 -63.37 -18.39
C SER A 3 -66.75 -62.97 -17.79
N LYS A 4 -66.48 -61.66 -17.82
CA LYS A 4 -65.93 -60.80 -16.74
C LYS A 4 -65.00 -61.44 -15.70
N TYR A 5 -63.75 -60.98 -15.65
CA TYR A 5 -63.24 -60.16 -14.54
C TYR A 5 -62.09 -59.30 -15.06
N SER A 6 -62.32 -57.98 -15.06
CA SER A 6 -61.36 -56.97 -15.49
C SER A 6 -60.58 -56.43 -14.30
N SER A 7 -59.31 -56.11 -14.57
CA SER A 7 -58.61 -54.90 -14.14
C SER A 7 -58.73 -54.49 -12.66
N ASN A 8 -57.70 -54.83 -11.87
CA ASN A 8 -57.27 -53.96 -10.77
C ASN A 8 -55.74 -53.94 -10.50
N ASN A 9 -54.92 -54.64 -11.29
CA ASN A 9 -53.46 -54.67 -11.10
C ASN A 9 -52.68 -53.70 -11.99
N SER A 10 -53.35 -52.88 -12.80
CA SER A 10 -52.70 -51.89 -13.68
C SER A 10 -52.55 -50.52 -13.00
N LEU A 11 -53.44 -50.16 -12.06
CA LEU A 11 -53.32 -48.88 -11.34
C LEU A 11 -52.27 -48.96 -10.23
N VAL A 12 -52.18 -50.07 -9.49
CA VAL A 12 -51.19 -50.22 -8.41
C VAL A 12 -49.77 -50.28 -8.97
N ALA A 13 -49.55 -50.98 -10.09
CA ALA A 13 -48.24 -51.03 -10.74
C ALA A 13 -47.84 -49.70 -11.39
N LYS A 14 -48.79 -48.94 -11.96
CA LYS A 14 -48.54 -47.60 -12.50
C LYS A 14 -48.36 -46.55 -11.39
N CYS A 15 -49.08 -46.67 -10.27
CA CYS A 15 -48.84 -45.83 -9.09
C CYS A 15 -47.52 -46.15 -8.42
N LEU A 16 -47.06 -47.42 -8.37
CA LEU A 16 -45.75 -47.76 -7.82
C LEU A 16 -44.60 -47.26 -8.70
N VAL A 17 -44.74 -47.33 -10.03
CA VAL A 17 -43.73 -46.79 -10.96
C VAL A 17 -43.75 -45.25 -10.95
N LEU A 18 -44.92 -44.61 -10.82
CA LEU A 18 -45.01 -43.16 -10.64
C LEU A 18 -44.45 -42.72 -9.27
N LEU A 19 -44.66 -43.50 -8.20
CA LEU A 19 -44.06 -43.26 -6.87
C LEU A 19 -42.55 -43.52 -6.85
N LEU A 20 -42.04 -44.49 -7.62
CA LEU A 20 -40.60 -44.73 -7.75
C LEU A 20 -39.94 -43.65 -8.61
N ILE A 21 -40.60 -43.18 -9.68
CA ILE A 21 -40.12 -42.05 -10.48
C ILE A 21 -40.19 -40.77 -9.65
N LEU A 22 -41.23 -40.55 -8.83
CA LEU A 22 -41.31 -39.44 -7.87
C LEU A 22 -40.28 -39.56 -6.73
N HIS A 23 -39.91 -40.76 -6.27
CA HIS A 23 -38.84 -40.94 -5.26
C HIS A 23 -37.43 -40.78 -5.86
N VAL A 24 -37.24 -41.09 -7.15
CA VAL A 24 -35.96 -40.90 -7.85
C VAL A 24 -35.83 -39.47 -8.40
N SER A 25 -36.94 -38.74 -8.58
CA SER A 25 -36.94 -37.29 -8.89
C SER A 25 -37.11 -36.38 -7.67
N SER A 26 -37.43 -36.91 -6.49
CA SER A 26 -37.35 -36.17 -5.21
C SER A 26 -35.99 -36.26 -4.51
N LEU A 27 -35.02 -36.95 -5.13
CA LEU A 27 -33.61 -37.00 -4.70
C LEU A 27 -32.70 -36.12 -5.56
N ALA A 28 -33.28 -35.30 -6.44
CA ALA A 28 -32.59 -34.26 -7.21
C ALA A 28 -33.33 -32.90 -7.13
N ILE A 29 -34.07 -32.67 -6.04
CA ILE A 29 -34.34 -31.31 -5.59
C ILE A 29 -33.07 -30.93 -4.85
N GLY A 30 -32.23 -30.12 -5.49
CA GLY A 30 -31.12 -29.49 -4.83
C GLY A 30 -31.63 -28.93 -3.51
N GLN A 31 -31.03 -29.40 -2.41
CA GLN A 31 -30.89 -28.49 -1.28
C GLN A 31 -30.25 -27.26 -1.90
N SER A 32 -31.01 -26.19 -2.08
CA SER A 32 -30.44 -24.86 -1.88
C SER A 32 -29.80 -24.99 -0.50
N ALA A 33 -28.49 -25.19 -0.52
CA ALA A 33 -27.70 -25.04 0.67
C ALA A 33 -27.99 -23.61 1.10
N VAL A 34 -28.83 -23.47 2.11
CA VAL A 34 -28.72 -22.31 2.99
C VAL A 34 -27.29 -22.46 3.52
N ARG A 35 -26.33 -21.79 2.86
CA ARG A 35 -24.99 -21.65 3.41
C ARG A 35 -25.21 -21.05 4.79
N GLU A 36 -24.71 -21.73 5.81
CA GLU A 36 -24.74 -21.21 7.18
C GLU A 36 -24.06 -19.84 7.15
N SER A 37 -24.71 -18.82 7.72
CA SER A 37 -24.07 -17.53 7.98
C SER A 37 -22.83 -17.80 8.84
N GLU A 38 -21.64 -17.62 8.28
CA GLU A 38 -20.41 -17.87 9.03
C GLU A 38 -20.09 -16.70 9.96
N PHE A 39 -19.81 -17.04 11.21
CA PHE A 39 -19.50 -16.08 12.25
C PHE A 39 -17.99 -15.80 12.22
N LEU A 40 -17.60 -14.54 12.06
CA LEU A 40 -16.21 -14.12 12.20
C LEU A 40 -15.74 -14.41 13.63
N ASN A 41 -14.93 -15.46 13.80
CA ASN A 41 -14.42 -15.86 15.10
C ASN A 41 -13.17 -15.02 15.41
N GLN A 42 -13.18 -14.31 16.54
CA GLN A 42 -12.22 -13.26 16.91
C GLN A 42 -10.75 -13.71 17.07
N SER A 43 -10.42 -14.99 16.84
CA SER A 43 -9.16 -15.60 17.27
C SER A 43 -8.30 -16.25 16.18
N THR A 44 -8.67 -16.18 14.90
CA THR A 44 -7.93 -16.89 13.85
C THR A 44 -7.70 -16.03 12.63
N ALA A 45 -6.71 -15.13 12.72
CA ALA A 45 -5.88 -14.85 11.55
C ALA A 45 -5.02 -16.11 11.32
N GLN A 46 -5.13 -16.75 10.16
CA GLN A 46 -4.14 -17.74 9.76
C GLN A 46 -2.90 -16.98 9.31
N SER A 47 -1.88 -16.93 10.17
CA SER A 47 -0.52 -16.72 9.69
C SER A 47 -0.20 -17.86 8.74
N ASN A 48 0.13 -17.56 7.48
CA ASN A 48 0.70 -18.54 6.57
C ASN A 48 2.11 -18.93 7.05
N SER A 49 2.18 -19.73 8.12
CA SER A 49 3.43 -20.33 8.60
C SER A 49 3.78 -21.58 7.77
N ALA A 50 3.66 -21.49 6.45
CA ALA A 50 4.19 -22.52 5.56
C ALA A 50 5.71 -22.38 5.57
N ALA A 51 6.44 -23.50 5.63
CA ALA A 51 7.89 -23.48 5.46
C ALA A 51 8.21 -22.93 4.06
N LEU A 52 8.71 -21.70 4.02
CA LEU A 52 9.05 -20.97 2.80
C LEU A 52 10.11 -21.77 2.03
N THR A 53 9.80 -22.13 0.78
CA THR A 53 10.75 -22.77 -0.13
C THR A 53 11.34 -21.74 -1.09
N GLU A 54 12.62 -21.94 -1.40
CA GLU A 54 13.65 -21.02 -1.86
C GLU A 54 13.39 -20.12 -3.10
N TYR A 55 12.25 -20.19 -3.78
CA TYR A 55 12.03 -19.43 -5.03
C TYR A 55 10.54 -19.13 -5.35
N ALA A 56 9.70 -18.92 -4.33
CA ALA A 56 8.25 -18.71 -4.53
C ALA A 56 7.73 -17.42 -3.89
N LEU A 57 8.49 -16.33 -3.97
CA LEU A 57 8.06 -15.01 -3.52
C LEU A 57 8.32 -14.00 -4.64
N ASP A 58 7.23 -13.46 -5.19
CA ASP A 58 7.22 -12.22 -5.96
C ASP A 58 6.84 -11.12 -4.94
N PHE A 59 7.78 -10.20 -4.71
CA PHE A 59 7.77 -8.92 -3.97
C PHE A 59 6.73 -8.66 -2.85
N GLY A 60 7.24 -8.21 -1.68
CA GLY A 60 6.52 -7.38 -0.70
C GLY A 60 6.39 -7.96 0.71
N TYR A 61 6.99 -7.30 1.72
CA TYR A 61 6.76 -7.46 3.17
C TYR A 61 6.72 -8.91 3.72
N ASP A 62 7.23 -9.92 3.02
CA ASP A 62 7.02 -11.35 3.31
C ASP A 62 7.55 -11.84 4.66
N LEU A 63 8.50 -11.11 5.24
CA LEU A 63 9.06 -11.41 6.56
C LEU A 63 8.29 -10.71 7.69
N ALA A 64 7.28 -9.89 7.40
CA ALA A 64 6.47 -9.19 8.38
C ALA A 64 5.80 -10.13 9.40
N GLY A 65 6.06 -9.90 10.69
CA GLY A 65 5.52 -10.73 11.77
C GLY A 65 6.29 -12.04 11.99
N GLU A 66 7.26 -12.37 11.15
CA GLU A 66 8.14 -13.52 11.34
C GLU A 66 9.22 -13.24 12.40
N GLN A 67 9.76 -14.32 12.99
CA GLN A 67 10.87 -14.24 13.94
C GLN A 67 12.19 -14.59 13.27
N LEU A 68 13.09 -13.61 13.17
CA LEU A 68 14.42 -13.79 12.60
C LEU A 68 15.51 -13.72 13.66
N SER A 69 16.62 -14.43 13.43
CA SER A 69 17.82 -14.29 14.25
C SER A 69 18.95 -13.74 13.40
N ILE A 70 19.39 -12.51 13.68
CA ILE A 70 20.43 -11.81 12.92
C ILE A 70 21.39 -11.12 13.90
N ASP A 71 22.69 -11.28 13.66
CA ASP A 71 23.79 -10.60 14.38
C ASP A 71 23.58 -10.40 15.89
N GLY A 72 23.45 -11.50 16.64
CA GLY A 72 23.28 -11.46 18.09
C GLY A 72 21.85 -11.14 18.57
N VAL A 73 20.94 -10.71 17.69
CA VAL A 73 19.50 -10.64 17.96
C VAL A 73 18.90 -12.02 17.76
N ALA A 74 18.49 -12.67 18.85
CA ALA A 74 17.80 -13.96 18.81
C ALA A 74 16.29 -13.76 18.78
N GLN A 75 15.60 -14.33 17.78
CA GLN A 75 14.14 -14.26 17.60
C GLN A 75 13.58 -12.83 17.58
N GLY A 76 14.24 -11.91 16.88
CA GLY A 76 13.71 -10.59 16.60
C GLY A 76 12.45 -10.67 15.76
N LEU A 77 11.37 -10.03 16.22
CA LEU A 77 10.12 -9.90 15.47
C LEU A 77 10.31 -8.84 14.38
N VAL A 78 10.11 -9.22 13.12
CA VAL A 78 10.13 -8.28 11.99
C VAL A 78 8.84 -7.49 11.99
N ARG A 79 8.92 -6.16 11.92
CA ARG A 79 7.73 -5.29 11.92
C ARG A 79 7.08 -5.28 10.54
N PHE A 80 5.75 -5.07 10.50
CA PHE A 80 4.96 -5.16 9.27
C PHE A 80 5.32 -4.13 8.19
N GLU A 81 5.92 -3.02 8.59
CA GLU A 81 6.40 -1.98 7.69
C GLU A 81 7.81 -2.22 7.11
N THR A 82 8.39 -3.40 7.32
CA THR A 82 9.77 -3.71 6.89
C THR A 82 9.78 -4.23 5.46
N ASN A 83 10.51 -3.57 4.56
CA ASN A 83 10.70 -4.00 3.17
C ASN A 83 11.83 -5.04 3.02
N LEU A 84 11.90 -5.99 3.96
CA LEU A 84 12.85 -7.10 3.94
C LEU A 84 12.10 -8.28 3.33
N ASP A 85 12.29 -8.48 2.03
CA ASP A 85 11.52 -9.47 1.26
C ASP A 85 12.22 -10.84 1.24
N ILE A 86 13.55 -10.84 1.09
CA ILE A 86 14.35 -12.07 0.95
C ILE A 86 15.62 -11.93 1.80
N TYR A 87 15.94 -12.97 2.58
CA TYR A 87 17.21 -13.07 3.31
C TYR A 87 17.91 -14.39 3.00
N HIS A 88 19.17 -14.30 2.57
CA HIS A 88 20.05 -15.44 2.38
C HIS A 88 21.19 -15.40 3.41
N ASN A 89 21.47 -16.52 4.05
CA ASN A 89 22.60 -16.66 4.96
C ASN A 89 23.51 -17.79 4.47
N GLN A 90 24.72 -17.41 4.07
CA GLN A 90 25.76 -18.35 3.66
C GLN A 90 27.02 -18.13 4.49
N PRO A 91 27.53 -19.16 5.19
CA PRO A 91 28.81 -19.05 5.86
C PRO A 91 29.95 -18.98 4.84
N ILE A 92 30.59 -17.81 4.70
CA ILE A 92 31.74 -17.58 3.81
C ILE A 92 33.02 -18.20 4.40
N GLN A 93 33.26 -17.99 5.71
CA GLN A 93 34.41 -18.55 6.41
C GLN A 93 34.04 -19.01 7.83
N ALA A 94 34.20 -20.30 8.11
CA ALA A 94 34.12 -20.86 9.47
C ALA A 94 35.53 -21.04 10.03
N ALA A 95 36.06 -20.06 10.77
CA ALA A 95 37.46 -20.05 11.16
C ALA A 95 37.73 -20.70 12.54
N SER A 96 38.65 -21.67 12.58
CA SER A 96 39.37 -22.10 13.81
C SER A 96 40.82 -21.59 13.89
N VAL A 97 41.30 -20.98 12.80
CA VAL A 97 42.59 -20.27 12.58
C VAL A 97 42.28 -19.21 11.52
N GLY A 98 42.88 -18.03 11.54
CA GLY A 98 42.56 -17.00 10.54
C GLY A 98 41.29 -16.22 10.91
N THR A 99 41.05 -15.94 12.20
CA THR A 99 39.78 -15.34 12.66
C THR A 99 39.59 -13.97 12.02
N PRO A 100 38.52 -13.78 11.21
CA PRO A 100 38.30 -12.53 10.49
C PRO A 100 37.94 -11.39 11.44
N THR A 101 38.35 -10.17 11.08
CA THR A 101 37.82 -8.92 11.61
C THR A 101 36.46 -8.61 10.99
N VAL A 102 35.88 -7.46 11.34
CA VAL A 102 34.71 -6.95 10.63
C VAL A 102 35.09 -6.81 9.15
N PRO A 103 34.33 -7.41 8.23
CA PRO A 103 34.55 -7.26 6.80
C PRO A 103 33.91 -5.97 6.29
N ASP A 104 34.52 -5.38 5.27
CA ASP A 104 33.85 -4.41 4.42
C ASP A 104 33.32 -5.10 3.16
N VAL A 105 32.20 -4.60 2.62
CA VAL A 105 31.45 -5.20 1.51
C VAL A 105 31.05 -4.14 0.50
N ALA A 106 31.36 -4.38 -0.77
CA ALA A 106 30.90 -3.58 -1.89
C ALA A 106 30.16 -4.45 -2.92
N ILE A 107 29.03 -3.96 -3.41
CA ILE A 107 28.27 -4.58 -4.50
C ILE A 107 28.61 -3.84 -5.79
N SER A 108 28.98 -4.58 -6.84
CA SER A 108 29.26 -3.98 -8.15
C SER A 108 27.98 -3.72 -8.95
N ASP A 109 28.07 -2.90 -10.00
CA ASP A 109 26.97 -2.70 -10.97
C ASP A 109 26.54 -4.00 -11.67
N GLN A 110 27.37 -5.03 -11.61
CA GLN A 110 27.12 -6.37 -12.15
C GLN A 110 26.45 -7.29 -11.11
N GLN A 111 26.03 -6.72 -9.97
CA GLN A 111 25.45 -7.42 -8.82
C GLN A 111 26.37 -8.50 -8.23
N GLU A 112 27.68 -8.23 -8.25
CA GLU A 112 28.69 -9.10 -7.65
C GLU A 112 29.03 -8.60 -6.25
N ILE A 113 29.06 -9.52 -5.29
CA ILE A 113 29.44 -9.24 -3.90
C ILE A 113 30.96 -9.30 -3.81
N ASN A 114 31.57 -8.20 -3.43
CA ASN A 114 33.00 -8.09 -3.17
C ASN A 114 33.20 -7.77 -1.69
N SER A 115 34.14 -8.42 -1.03
CA SER A 115 34.42 -8.14 0.37
C SER A 115 35.91 -8.20 0.66
N CYS A 116 36.35 -7.41 1.62
CA CYS A 116 37.67 -7.55 2.22
C CYS A 116 37.56 -7.73 3.73
N TRP A 117 38.55 -8.40 4.33
CA TRP A 117 38.74 -8.39 5.77
C TRP A 117 40.20 -8.64 6.12
N HIS A 118 40.57 -8.31 7.35
CA HIS A 118 41.79 -8.82 7.95
C HIS A 118 41.50 -10.10 8.72
N ASN A 119 42.51 -10.95 8.90
CA ASN A 119 42.49 -11.90 10.00
C ASN A 119 43.36 -11.44 11.16
N GLN A 120 43.13 -12.04 12.33
CA GLN A 120 43.91 -11.78 13.55
C GLN A 120 45.40 -12.09 13.38
N GLU A 121 45.77 -12.89 12.38
CA GLU A 121 47.14 -13.25 12.03
C GLU A 121 47.87 -12.21 11.15
N GLY A 122 47.14 -11.22 10.62
CA GLY A 122 47.67 -10.12 9.81
C GLY A 122 47.63 -10.36 8.30
N THR A 123 46.85 -11.30 7.76
CA THR A 123 46.60 -11.33 6.30
C THR A 123 45.39 -10.48 5.96
N VAL A 124 45.44 -9.87 4.77
CA VAL A 124 44.30 -9.16 4.18
C VAL A 124 43.72 -10.05 3.09
N GLU A 125 42.45 -10.36 3.20
CA GLU A 125 41.74 -11.29 2.32
C GLU A 125 40.74 -10.53 1.45
N TYR A 126 40.50 -11.07 0.26
CA TYR A 126 39.47 -10.65 -0.67
C TYR A 126 38.54 -11.81 -0.98
N TYR A 127 37.25 -11.54 -0.99
CA TYR A 127 36.20 -12.45 -1.43
C TYR A 127 35.37 -11.84 -2.53
N TRP A 128 34.94 -12.68 -3.46
CA TRP A 128 34.04 -12.35 -4.54
C TRP A 128 33.00 -13.45 -4.72
N SER A 129 31.77 -13.06 -5.02
CA SER A 129 30.69 -13.95 -5.46
C SER A 129 29.82 -13.29 -6.52
N ASP A 130 29.34 -14.07 -7.49
CA ASP A 130 28.30 -13.65 -8.43
C ASP A 130 26.91 -14.20 -8.05
N LEU A 131 25.90 -13.83 -8.86
CA LEU A 131 24.52 -14.30 -8.74
C LEU A 131 24.35 -15.81 -8.98
N GLU A 132 25.29 -16.44 -9.69
CA GLU A 132 25.32 -17.90 -9.91
C GLU A 132 25.98 -18.64 -8.74
N GLN A 133 26.38 -17.92 -7.68
CA GLN A 133 27.10 -18.42 -6.51
C GLN A 133 28.49 -18.99 -6.84
N ASN A 134 29.09 -18.56 -7.96
CA ASN A 134 30.50 -18.79 -8.18
C ASN A 134 31.27 -17.92 -7.20
N THR A 135 32.21 -18.52 -6.47
CA THR A 135 32.95 -17.81 -5.42
C THR A 135 34.44 -17.82 -5.69
N LYS A 136 35.11 -16.81 -5.16
CA LYS A 136 36.56 -16.68 -5.23
C LYS A 136 37.10 -16.01 -3.98
N GLN A 137 38.16 -16.60 -3.41
CA GLN A 137 38.90 -16.00 -2.30
C GLN A 137 40.37 -15.86 -2.69
N LEU A 138 40.95 -14.70 -2.43
CA LEU A 138 42.36 -14.37 -2.69
C LEU A 138 42.96 -13.63 -1.51
N GLN A 139 44.21 -13.94 -1.19
CA GLN A 139 45.00 -13.11 -0.29
C GLN A 139 45.50 -11.86 -1.04
N ILE A 140 45.27 -10.67 -0.46
CA ILE A 140 45.70 -9.37 -1.01
C ILE A 140 47.14 -9.07 -0.63
N ASP A 141 47.46 -9.17 0.66
CA ASP A 141 48.78 -8.89 1.23
C ASP A 141 48.98 -9.69 2.53
N GLU A 142 50.22 -9.73 3.01
CA GLU A 142 50.59 -10.20 4.36
C GLU A 142 51.12 -9.01 5.15
N VAL A 143 50.32 -8.50 6.10
CA VAL A 143 50.73 -7.49 7.07
C VAL A 143 51.64 -8.18 8.09
N LEU A 144 52.93 -7.89 8.00
CA LEU A 144 53.89 -8.38 8.98
C LEU A 144 53.60 -7.73 10.34
N GLY A 145 52.99 -8.47 11.26
CA GLY A 145 53.41 -8.42 12.65
C GLY A 145 52.36 -8.14 13.73
N ILE A 146 51.73 -9.21 14.24
CA ILE A 146 51.47 -9.30 15.70
C ILE A 146 52.81 -9.14 16.48
N ALA A 147 53.92 -9.58 15.88
CA ALA A 147 55.26 -9.46 16.46
C ALA A 147 55.79 -8.02 16.58
N ASP A 148 55.23 -7.07 15.81
CA ASP A 148 55.67 -5.67 15.77
C ASP A 148 54.68 -4.70 16.48
N GLY A 149 53.66 -5.23 17.17
CA GLY A 149 52.76 -4.44 18.01
C GLY A 149 51.58 -3.78 17.28
N VAL A 150 51.28 -4.21 16.06
CA VAL A 150 50.07 -3.80 15.32
C VAL A 150 48.84 -4.44 15.95
N VAL A 151 47.86 -3.63 16.35
CA VAL A 151 46.65 -4.11 17.04
C VAL A 151 45.35 -3.68 16.37
N ASP A 152 45.38 -2.67 15.50
CA ASP A 152 44.22 -2.19 14.77
C ASP A 152 44.38 -2.58 13.30
N PHE A 153 43.41 -3.34 12.81
CA PHE A 153 43.36 -3.88 11.46
C PHE A 153 42.03 -3.51 10.85
N ASP A 154 42.09 -2.93 9.67
CA ASP A 154 40.91 -2.52 8.93
C ASP A 154 41.19 -2.42 7.43
N CYS A 155 40.15 -2.68 6.63
CA CYS A 155 40.17 -2.57 5.19
C CYS A 155 38.83 -2.03 4.67
N ALA A 156 38.91 -1.29 3.57
CA ALA A 156 37.76 -0.82 2.83
C ALA A 156 37.89 -1.18 1.35
N ILE A 157 36.81 -1.61 0.72
CA ILE A 157 36.75 -2.08 -0.65
C ILE A 157 35.73 -1.28 -1.46
N ALA A 158 36.09 -0.97 -2.71
CA ALA A 158 35.12 -0.44 -3.66
C ALA A 158 35.38 -1.01 -5.05
N VAL A 159 34.32 -1.14 -5.84
CA VAL A 159 34.37 -1.76 -7.17
C VAL A 159 34.12 -0.70 -8.22
N LYS A 160 34.98 -0.66 -9.24
CA LYS A 160 34.80 0.22 -10.40
C LYS A 160 33.75 -0.34 -11.34
N GLU A 161 33.17 0.50 -12.20
CA GLU A 161 32.17 0.09 -13.22
C GLU A 161 32.65 -1.09 -14.10
N ASN A 162 33.96 -1.21 -14.28
CA ASN A 162 34.55 -2.32 -15.05
C ASN A 162 34.74 -3.63 -14.24
N GLY A 163 34.10 -3.74 -13.06
CA GLY A 163 34.18 -4.89 -12.15
C GLY A 163 35.47 -4.98 -11.34
N ARG A 164 36.40 -4.01 -11.47
CA ARG A 164 37.70 -4.10 -10.80
C ARG A 164 37.62 -3.57 -9.37
N ALA A 165 37.87 -4.46 -8.41
CA ALA A 165 38.00 -4.11 -7.00
C ALA A 165 39.29 -3.30 -6.71
N SER A 166 39.14 -2.24 -5.93
CA SER A 166 40.20 -1.48 -5.28
C SER A 166 40.00 -1.60 -3.76
N VAL A 167 41.10 -1.69 -3.00
CA VAL A 167 41.06 -1.83 -1.53
C VAL A 167 42.01 -0.83 -0.90
N LEU A 168 41.58 -0.15 0.16
CA LEU A 168 42.44 0.53 1.12
C LEU A 168 42.56 -0.34 2.37
N TYR A 169 43.74 -0.44 2.95
CA TYR A 169 43.92 -1.24 4.16
C TYR A 169 45.10 -0.75 4.99
N THR A 170 45.02 -1.05 6.28
CA THR A 170 46.06 -0.76 7.26
C THR A 170 47.17 -1.80 7.21
N ASN A 171 48.42 -1.37 7.41
CA ASN A 171 49.57 -2.26 7.57
C ASN A 171 50.47 -1.69 8.66
N GLY A 172 50.10 -1.94 9.93
CA GLY A 172 50.71 -1.23 11.05
C GLY A 172 50.39 0.25 10.99
N SER A 173 51.42 1.09 11.06
CA SER A 173 51.27 2.55 10.94
C SER A 173 51.17 3.05 9.50
N ASP A 174 50.96 2.17 8.52
CA ASP A 174 50.98 2.54 7.11
C ASP A 174 49.60 2.36 6.48
N LEU A 175 49.24 3.28 5.59
CA LEU A 175 48.09 3.12 4.71
C LEU A 175 48.56 2.55 3.38
N LYS A 176 47.99 1.41 3.00
CA LYS A 176 48.22 0.76 1.71
C LYS A 176 46.99 0.82 0.82
N ALA A 177 47.25 0.76 -0.48
CA ALA A 177 46.21 0.61 -1.48
C ALA A 177 46.52 -0.60 -2.36
N GLY A 178 45.51 -1.42 -2.62
CA GLY A 178 45.53 -2.56 -3.53
C GLY A 178 44.55 -2.34 -4.68
N GLN A 179 44.88 -2.89 -5.84
CA GLN A 179 43.91 -3.04 -6.93
C GLN A 179 44.08 -4.42 -7.57
N ILE A 180 42.96 -5.10 -7.83
CA ILE A 180 42.99 -6.40 -8.50
C ILE A 180 43.31 -6.24 -9.99
N ALA A 181 44.19 -7.09 -10.50
CA ALA A 181 44.49 -7.22 -11.92
C ALA A 181 44.01 -8.58 -12.40
N PHE A 182 43.04 -8.59 -13.32
CA PHE A 182 42.51 -9.82 -13.91
C PHE A 182 43.56 -10.55 -14.75
N ALA A 183 43.42 -11.87 -14.84
CA ALA A 183 44.26 -12.75 -15.62
C ALA A 183 44.47 -12.23 -17.05
N SER A 184 45.73 -12.16 -17.48
CA SER A 184 46.11 -11.67 -18.80
C SER A 184 47.35 -12.39 -19.31
N SER A 185 47.84 -12.04 -20.51
CA SER A 185 49.12 -12.57 -21.02
C SER A 185 50.33 -12.25 -20.13
N LEU A 186 50.18 -11.30 -19.20
CA LEU A 186 51.19 -10.95 -18.19
C LEU A 186 51.04 -11.76 -16.89
N TYR A 187 49.81 -12.16 -16.52
CA TYR A 187 49.51 -12.88 -15.28
C TYR A 187 49.09 -14.32 -15.61
N VAL A 188 50.09 -15.17 -15.75
CA VAL A 188 49.90 -16.56 -16.22
C VAL A 188 49.26 -17.45 -15.16
N ASN A 189 49.22 -17.00 -13.91
CA ASN A 189 48.72 -17.75 -12.75
C ASN A 189 47.31 -17.34 -12.31
N GLY A 190 46.64 -16.45 -13.06
CA GLY A 190 45.31 -15.94 -12.71
C GLY A 190 45.35 -14.47 -12.29
N ASP A 191 44.39 -14.05 -11.48
CA ASP A 191 44.29 -12.67 -11.00
C ASP A 191 45.31 -12.41 -9.88
N GLU A 192 45.91 -11.23 -9.90
CA GLU A 192 46.93 -10.83 -8.92
C GLU A 192 46.62 -9.43 -8.36
N TRP A 193 47.02 -9.18 -7.11
CA TRP A 193 46.88 -7.87 -6.48
C TRP A 193 48.11 -7.01 -6.70
N HIS A 194 47.89 -5.76 -7.10
CA HIS A 194 48.92 -4.73 -7.14
C HIS A 194 48.80 -3.84 -5.92
N THR A 195 49.71 -3.98 -4.97
CA THR A 195 49.69 -3.24 -3.71
C THR A 195 50.80 -2.18 -3.66
N ARG A 196 50.54 -1.09 -2.94
CA ARG A 196 51.51 -0.03 -2.66
C ARG A 196 51.24 0.62 -1.30
N THR A 197 52.30 0.95 -0.57
CA THR A 197 52.21 1.91 0.55
C THR A 197 51.98 3.30 -0.02
N ILE A 198 50.91 3.95 0.42
CA ILE A 198 50.50 5.28 -0.08
C ILE A 198 50.83 6.38 0.95
N PHE A 199 50.78 6.04 2.24
CA PHE A 199 51.25 6.90 3.34
C PHE A 199 51.87 6.05 4.45
N GLU A 200 52.84 6.62 5.16
CA GLU A 200 53.55 5.99 6.28
C GLU A 200 53.37 6.83 7.55
N GLY A 201 53.43 6.19 8.71
CA GLY A 201 53.37 6.86 10.02
C GLY A 201 52.00 7.45 10.38
N LEU A 202 50.93 6.83 9.90
CA LEU A 202 49.54 7.09 10.25
C LEU A 202 49.03 5.99 11.19
N GLU A 203 48.53 6.38 12.36
CA GLU A 203 47.89 5.46 13.30
C GLU A 203 46.38 5.43 12.99
N ILE A 204 45.98 4.55 12.06
CA ILE A 204 44.62 4.47 11.52
C ILE A 204 43.79 3.47 12.31
N THR A 205 42.57 3.85 12.68
CA THR A 205 41.65 3.00 13.44
C THR A 205 40.46 2.48 12.62
N ASN A 206 40.05 3.21 11.57
CA ASN A 206 38.98 2.81 10.67
C ASN A 206 39.16 3.48 9.29
N ILE A 207 38.70 2.87 8.20
CA ILE A 207 38.83 3.33 6.81
C ILE A 207 37.53 3.06 6.06
N GLU A 208 37.14 3.99 5.18
CA GLU A 208 36.12 3.76 4.15
C GLU A 208 36.64 4.13 2.77
N LEU A 209 36.08 3.51 1.72
CA LEU A 209 36.47 3.71 0.32
C LEU A 209 35.24 3.72 -0.59
N ALA A 210 35.17 4.72 -1.46
CA ALA A 210 34.21 4.78 -2.56
C ALA A 210 34.91 5.16 -3.88
N ILE A 211 34.21 4.92 -5.00
CA ILE A 211 34.67 5.29 -6.34
C ILE A 211 33.95 6.55 -6.80
N THR A 212 34.72 7.56 -7.21
CA THR A 212 34.16 8.77 -7.81
C THR A 212 33.61 8.48 -9.22
N PRO A 213 32.71 9.34 -9.76
CA PRO A 213 32.21 9.22 -11.14
C PRO A 213 33.31 9.20 -12.22
N ASN A 214 34.50 9.72 -11.89
CA ASN A 214 35.68 9.69 -12.76
C ASN A 214 36.50 8.39 -12.63
N GLN A 215 35.97 7.36 -11.96
CA GLN A 215 36.59 6.05 -11.72
C GLN A 215 37.90 6.12 -10.91
N LEU A 216 37.99 7.12 -10.02
CA LEU A 216 39.12 7.32 -9.11
C LEU A 216 38.74 7.01 -7.67
N GLU A 217 39.67 6.41 -6.93
CA GLU A 217 39.55 6.07 -5.52
C GLU A 217 39.45 7.32 -4.65
N TRP A 218 38.46 7.34 -3.75
CA TRP A 218 38.26 8.38 -2.76
C TRP A 218 37.80 7.73 -1.45
N GLY A 219 38.56 7.92 -0.38
CA GLY A 219 38.29 7.31 0.92
C GLY A 219 38.40 8.29 2.08
N VAL A 220 37.98 7.84 3.25
CA VAL A 220 38.17 8.51 4.54
C VAL A 220 38.87 7.55 5.48
N PHE A 221 39.75 8.05 6.32
CA PHE A 221 40.23 7.27 7.45
C PHE A 221 40.15 8.09 8.74
N ARG A 222 39.98 7.37 9.85
CA ARG A 222 40.02 7.92 11.20
C ARG A 222 41.35 7.61 11.85
N ASP A 223 41.97 8.62 12.47
CA ASP A 223 43.19 8.43 13.25
C ASP A 223 42.92 8.09 14.73
N ASN A 224 43.96 7.71 15.47
CA ASN A 224 43.87 7.37 16.89
C ASN A 224 43.41 8.52 17.81
N ASN A 225 43.41 9.78 17.35
CA ASN A 225 42.84 10.92 18.09
C ASN A 225 41.36 11.13 17.75
N GLY A 226 40.81 10.35 16.82
CA GLY A 226 39.46 10.46 16.30
C GLY A 226 39.27 11.56 15.28
N ALA A 227 40.33 12.05 14.63
CA ALA A 227 40.20 12.97 13.52
C ALA A 227 39.93 12.22 12.21
N LEU A 228 39.08 12.78 11.36
CA LEU A 228 38.80 12.25 10.02
C LEU A 228 39.67 12.94 8.98
N HIS A 229 40.26 12.13 8.11
CA HIS A 229 41.11 12.58 7.01
C HIS A 229 40.57 11.98 5.71
N ARG A 230 40.44 12.81 4.67
CA ARG A 230 40.24 12.31 3.31
C ARG A 230 41.54 11.74 2.77
N VAL A 231 41.42 10.72 1.93
CA VAL A 231 42.50 10.14 1.13
C VAL A 231 41.99 9.86 -0.28
N ASN A 232 42.56 10.51 -1.29
CA ASN A 232 42.03 10.38 -2.66
C ASN A 232 43.14 10.30 -3.70
N TYR A 233 42.87 9.54 -4.77
CA TYR A 233 43.78 9.40 -5.89
C TYR A 233 43.44 10.41 -6.98
N THR A 234 44.41 11.23 -7.39
CA THR A 234 44.22 12.29 -8.41
C THR A 234 44.29 11.78 -9.85
N GLY A 235 44.48 10.47 -10.06
CA GLY A 235 44.89 9.88 -11.34
C GLY A 235 46.41 9.81 -11.54
N ALA A 236 47.19 10.55 -10.75
CA ALA A 236 48.66 10.53 -10.80
C ALA A 236 49.33 10.23 -9.45
N PHE A 237 48.80 10.75 -8.36
CA PHE A 237 49.34 10.58 -7.01
C PHE A 237 48.23 10.65 -5.96
N TRP A 238 48.48 10.09 -4.78
CA TRP A 238 47.59 10.17 -3.63
C TRP A 238 47.76 11.48 -2.88
N GLN A 239 46.66 11.97 -2.31
CA GLN A 239 46.64 13.13 -1.43
C GLN A 239 45.87 12.80 -0.16
N THR A 240 46.26 13.44 0.95
CA THR A 240 45.53 13.38 2.22
C THR A 240 45.21 14.78 2.73
N GLY A 241 44.16 14.90 3.53
CA GLY A 241 43.81 16.15 4.18
C GLY A 241 42.81 15.97 5.31
N LEU A 242 42.96 16.77 6.36
CA LEU A 242 42.03 16.80 7.49
C LEU A 242 40.65 17.33 7.05
N ILE A 243 39.59 16.59 7.34
CA ILE A 243 38.20 16.98 7.06
C ILE A 243 37.37 17.21 8.33
N ASP A 244 37.67 16.53 9.44
CA ASP A 244 37.16 16.87 10.78
C ASP A 244 38.23 16.59 11.84
N ALA A 245 38.38 17.51 12.80
CA ALA A 245 39.43 17.43 13.84
C ALA A 245 39.11 16.46 15.00
N GLY A 246 37.94 15.81 14.99
CA GLY A 246 37.51 14.87 16.01
C GLY A 246 37.00 15.49 17.31
N PRO A 247 36.80 14.66 18.36
CA PRO A 247 36.86 13.19 18.31
C PRO A 247 35.58 12.62 17.69
N VAL A 248 35.70 12.06 16.50
CA VAL A 248 34.64 11.30 15.84
C VAL A 248 34.55 9.91 16.48
N GLY A 249 33.35 9.34 16.49
CA GLY A 249 33.08 7.96 16.90
C GLY A 249 33.94 6.94 16.17
N PRO A 250 34.02 5.70 16.66
CA PRO A 250 34.79 4.65 16.02
C PRO A 250 34.25 4.28 14.64
N ASP A 251 32.94 4.46 14.42
CA ASP A 251 32.23 4.08 13.20
C ASP A 251 31.87 5.31 12.34
N PHE A 252 32.01 5.18 11.02
CA PHE A 252 31.65 6.18 10.02
C PHE A 252 31.46 5.52 8.65
N GLU A 253 30.60 6.12 7.84
CA GLU A 253 30.19 5.58 6.54
C GLU A 253 30.42 6.60 5.43
N LEU A 254 30.71 6.14 4.22
CA LEU A 254 31.05 6.96 3.06
C LEU A 254 30.23 6.56 1.83
N GLU A 255 29.58 7.54 1.21
CA GLU A 255 28.92 7.38 -0.09
C GLU A 255 29.24 8.51 -1.06
N ILE A 256 29.23 8.20 -2.35
CA ILE A 256 29.45 9.18 -3.42
C ILE A 256 28.38 9.03 -4.49
N THR A 257 27.64 10.12 -4.74
CA THR A 257 26.59 10.18 -5.78
C THR A 257 27.19 10.27 -7.19
N SER A 258 26.41 9.95 -8.23
CA SER A 258 26.88 10.05 -9.63
C SER A 258 27.28 11.47 -10.07
N ASP A 259 26.75 12.51 -9.42
CA ASP A 259 27.15 13.89 -9.65
C ASP A 259 28.43 14.30 -8.90
N GLY A 260 28.98 13.39 -8.09
CA GLY A 260 30.26 13.52 -7.41
C GLY A 260 30.20 14.25 -6.07
N GLN A 261 29.01 14.37 -5.46
CA GLN A 261 28.90 14.81 -4.07
C GLN A 261 29.34 13.68 -3.14
N ILE A 262 30.12 14.03 -2.13
CA ILE A 262 30.65 13.07 -1.17
C ILE A 262 29.90 13.24 0.15
N HIS A 263 29.41 12.13 0.68
CA HIS A 263 28.68 12.07 1.94
C HIS A 263 29.45 11.22 2.94
N VAL A 264 29.71 11.77 4.12
CA VAL A 264 30.34 11.04 5.23
C VAL A 264 29.42 11.16 6.43
N MET A 265 28.90 10.04 6.92
CA MET A 265 28.09 10.00 8.13
C MET A 265 28.94 9.52 9.29
N TYR A 266 28.88 10.22 10.42
CA TYR A 266 29.65 9.86 11.61
C TYR A 266 28.99 10.36 12.88
N THR A 267 29.43 9.84 14.03
CA THR A 267 28.97 10.32 15.34
C THR A 267 30.00 11.22 16.03
N LYS A 268 29.55 12.29 16.69
CA LYS A 268 30.41 13.22 17.45
C LYS A 268 29.59 13.95 18.50
N ASN A 269 30.08 14.00 19.74
CA ASN A 269 29.41 14.71 20.86
C ASN A 269 27.92 14.33 21.03
N SER A 270 27.58 13.04 20.98
CA SER A 270 26.20 12.54 21.08
C SER A 270 25.27 13.02 19.95
N GLN A 271 25.84 13.34 18.79
CA GLN A 271 25.13 13.68 17.55
C GLN A 271 25.56 12.74 16.43
N ALA A 272 24.63 12.32 15.59
CA ALA A 272 24.94 11.77 14.27
C ALA A 272 24.95 12.93 13.28
N ILE A 273 26.03 13.05 12.51
CA ILE A 273 26.31 14.16 11.62
C ILE A 273 26.51 13.60 10.22
N LEU A 274 25.76 14.13 9.26
CA LEU A 274 26.01 13.96 7.83
C LEU A 274 26.86 15.12 7.34
N MET A 275 28.08 14.83 6.91
CA MET A 275 28.98 15.76 6.25
C MET A 275 28.84 15.62 4.74
N THR A 276 28.57 16.72 4.04
CA THR A 276 28.52 16.76 2.58
C THR A 276 29.66 17.61 2.04
N ILE A 277 30.43 17.06 1.10
CA ILE A 277 31.56 17.74 0.44
C ILE A 277 31.24 17.96 -1.04
N ILE A 278 31.16 19.24 -1.45
CA ILE A 278 30.92 19.65 -2.85
C ILE A 278 32.00 20.64 -3.26
N GLU A 279 32.83 20.31 -4.25
CA GLU A 279 33.91 21.19 -4.76
C GLU A 279 34.83 21.79 -3.66
N ASN A 280 35.06 21.04 -2.56
CA ASN A 280 35.76 21.44 -1.32
C ASN A 280 35.00 22.31 -0.32
N GLN A 281 33.73 22.65 -0.56
CA GLN A 281 32.87 23.16 0.50
C GLN A 281 32.39 21.99 1.35
N ILE A 282 32.54 22.11 2.67
CA ILE A 282 32.09 21.12 3.64
C ILE A 282 30.87 21.68 4.35
N ASN A 283 29.74 21.00 4.23
CA ASN A 283 28.52 21.27 4.99
C ASN A 283 28.30 20.16 6.02
N HIS A 284 27.67 20.51 7.14
CA HIS A 284 27.33 19.55 8.19
C HIS A 284 25.84 19.66 8.52
N GLN A 285 25.18 18.52 8.62
CA GLN A 285 23.79 18.39 9.04
C GLN A 285 23.72 17.43 10.23
N ILE A 286 23.05 17.84 11.30
CA ILE A 286 22.74 16.94 12.42
C ILE A 286 21.50 16.14 12.03
N VAL A 287 21.63 14.82 11.92
CA VAL A 287 20.53 13.92 11.55
C VAL A 287 19.84 13.34 12.79
N ALA A 288 20.62 13.03 13.83
CA ALA A 288 20.09 12.63 15.13
C ALA A 288 20.92 13.20 16.28
N GLN A 289 20.31 13.32 17.46
CA GLN A 289 21.01 13.74 18.67
C GLN A 289 20.39 13.10 19.91
N GLY A 290 21.23 12.73 20.88
CA GLY A 290 20.79 12.20 22.17
C GLY A 290 21.89 11.48 22.93
N GLU A 291 21.83 11.52 24.27
CA GLU A 291 22.85 10.90 25.14
C GLU A 291 22.95 9.38 24.99
N ASN A 292 21.91 8.75 24.45
CA ASN A 292 21.83 7.30 24.21
C ASN A 292 22.13 6.89 22.77
N LEU A 293 22.56 7.84 21.91
CA LEU A 293 22.94 7.53 20.53
C LEU A 293 24.16 6.60 20.55
N HIS A 294 24.07 5.49 19.84
CA HIS A 294 25.17 4.54 19.68
C HIS A 294 26.03 4.95 18.47
N HIS A 295 27.22 4.36 18.36
CA HIS A 295 28.15 4.71 17.28
C HIS A 295 27.80 3.99 15.98
N ASP A 296 27.15 2.82 16.05
CA ASP A 296 26.70 2.07 14.87
C ASP A 296 25.69 2.89 14.06
N ILE A 297 26.12 3.29 12.87
CA ILE A 297 25.34 4.07 11.92
C ILE A 297 25.37 3.37 10.56
N GLY A 298 24.62 3.90 9.60
CA GLY A 298 24.62 3.38 8.24
C GLY A 298 24.34 4.51 7.26
N LEU A 299 24.96 4.44 6.10
CA LEU A 299 24.75 5.34 4.97
C LEU A 299 24.79 4.50 3.70
N THR A 300 23.78 4.64 2.84
CA THR A 300 23.80 4.05 1.49
C THR A 300 23.02 4.95 0.54
N LEU A 301 23.12 4.71 -0.76
CA LEU A 301 22.25 5.30 -1.76
C LEU A 301 21.17 4.30 -2.19
N ASP A 302 19.98 4.78 -2.55
CA ASP A 302 18.97 3.96 -3.24
C ASP A 302 19.13 4.05 -4.77
N GLY A 303 18.26 3.35 -5.52
CA GLY A 303 18.30 3.32 -6.99
C GLY A 303 18.03 4.68 -7.67
N ALA A 304 17.56 5.69 -6.92
CA ALA A 304 17.39 7.07 -7.38
C ALA A 304 18.48 8.02 -6.84
N GLU A 305 19.55 7.46 -6.26
CA GLU A 305 20.66 8.18 -5.63
C GLU A 305 20.28 9.03 -4.42
N LEU A 306 19.24 8.64 -3.69
CA LEU A 306 18.86 9.29 -2.44
C LEU A 306 19.51 8.61 -1.24
N LEU A 307 19.99 9.42 -0.29
CA LEU A 307 20.68 8.94 0.91
C LEU A 307 19.75 8.20 1.86
N GLN A 308 20.03 6.94 2.14
CA GLN A 308 19.38 6.17 3.19
C GLN A 308 20.28 6.19 4.42
N LEU A 309 19.74 6.63 5.55
CA LEU A 309 20.49 6.86 6.79
C LEU A 309 20.00 5.93 7.90
N PHE A 310 20.92 5.40 8.68
CA PHE A 310 20.62 4.56 9.82
C PHE A 310 21.29 5.14 11.05
N THR A 311 20.53 5.25 12.14
CA THR A 311 21.07 5.60 13.46
C THR A 311 20.60 4.57 14.47
N SER A 312 21.44 4.25 15.43
CA SER A 312 21.08 3.35 16.52
C SER A 312 21.16 4.05 17.87
N ARG A 313 20.32 3.65 18.82
CA ARG A 313 20.33 4.15 20.20
C ARG A 313 20.05 3.04 21.20
N ILE A 314 20.61 3.13 22.40
CA ILE A 314 20.34 2.17 23.47
C ILE A 314 19.23 2.69 24.38
N GLN A 315 18.19 1.89 24.57
CA GLN A 315 17.10 2.19 25.49
C GLN A 315 16.70 0.90 26.22
N ASP A 316 16.69 0.93 27.56
CA ASP A 316 16.26 -0.20 28.40
C ASP A 316 16.98 -1.53 28.07
N ASP A 317 18.30 -1.47 27.86
CA ASP A 317 19.17 -2.59 27.43
C ASP A 317 18.83 -3.18 26.04
N GLN A 318 18.06 -2.46 25.21
CA GLN A 318 17.77 -2.79 23.83
C GLN A 318 18.40 -1.77 22.87
N THR A 319 18.99 -2.26 21.77
CA THR A 319 19.42 -1.41 20.66
C THR A 319 18.20 -1.15 19.77
N LEU A 320 17.79 0.11 19.69
CA LEU A 320 16.76 0.59 18.77
C LEU A 320 17.45 1.15 17.53
N VAL A 321 17.16 0.57 16.38
CA VAL A 321 17.58 1.09 15.09
C VAL A 321 16.48 1.99 14.54
N ARG A 322 16.86 3.22 14.16
CA ARG A 322 16.01 4.14 13.41
C ARG A 322 16.55 4.25 12.00
N ILE A 323 15.74 3.79 11.07
CA ILE A 323 15.94 3.99 9.64
C ILE A 323 15.34 5.35 9.30
N GLU A 324 16.20 6.31 8.98
CA GLU A 324 15.80 7.54 8.31
C GLU A 324 16.01 7.29 6.82
N ARG A 325 15.01 6.70 6.17
CA ARG A 325 14.97 6.73 4.72
C ARG A 325 15.05 8.19 4.31
N SER A 326 15.81 8.53 3.25
CA SER A 326 15.62 9.83 2.62
C SER A 326 14.15 9.91 2.23
N LEU A 327 13.41 10.72 3.00
CA LEU A 327 12.10 11.22 2.62
C LEU A 327 12.26 12.32 1.55
N ALA A 328 13.43 12.45 0.92
CA ALA A 328 13.66 13.36 -0.20
C ALA A 328 13.14 12.82 -1.53
N ASN A 329 12.29 11.80 -1.50
CA ASN A 329 11.16 11.76 -2.42
C ASN A 329 9.97 12.49 -1.78
N GLN A 330 10.15 13.78 -1.47
CA GLN A 330 9.01 14.66 -1.17
C GLN A 330 8.05 14.72 -2.37
N ASP A 331 8.48 14.27 -3.55
CA ASP A 331 7.63 14.09 -4.72
C ASP A 331 6.51 13.04 -4.49
N ASN A 332 6.68 12.10 -3.53
CA ASN A 332 5.65 11.12 -3.15
C ASN A 332 5.09 11.33 -1.73
N GLN A 333 5.44 12.42 -1.05
CA GLN A 333 4.76 12.81 0.18
C GLN A 333 3.77 13.92 -0.14
N LEU A 334 2.49 13.64 0.09
CA LEU A 334 1.46 14.67 0.08
C LEU A 334 1.91 15.81 1.01
N SER A 335 2.10 16.99 0.43
CA SER A 335 2.43 18.19 1.18
C SER A 335 1.41 18.37 2.32
N LEU A 336 1.89 18.58 3.55
CA LEU A 336 1.01 18.89 4.68
C LEU A 336 0.32 20.24 4.53
N THR A 337 0.78 21.07 3.59
CA THR A 337 0.07 22.27 3.15
C THR A 337 -0.68 21.95 1.87
N PRO A 338 -2.03 21.96 1.89
CA PRO A 338 -2.81 21.70 0.68
C PRO A 338 -2.50 22.77 -0.39
N ASP A 339 -2.33 22.32 -1.63
CA ASP A 339 -2.10 23.22 -2.77
C ASP A 339 -3.34 24.07 -3.09
N TYR A 340 -4.52 23.51 -2.85
CA TYR A 340 -5.81 24.15 -3.02
C TYR A 340 -6.64 24.01 -1.75
N ILE A 341 -7.20 25.12 -1.27
CA ILE A 341 -8.20 25.12 -0.21
C ILE A 341 -9.47 25.69 -0.81
N LEU A 342 -10.46 24.82 -1.00
CA LEU A 342 -11.82 25.25 -1.27
C LEU A 342 -12.56 25.38 0.06
N SER A 343 -13.16 26.54 0.27
CA SER A 343 -13.97 26.83 1.45
C SER A 343 -15.36 27.21 1.01
N SER A 344 -16.38 26.56 1.58
CA SER A 344 -17.75 27.02 1.40
C SER A 344 -17.95 28.44 1.91
N ASP A 345 -18.80 29.20 1.22
CA ASP A 345 -19.31 30.48 1.69
C ASP A 345 -20.52 30.32 2.64
N LEU A 346 -20.98 29.09 2.86
CA LEU A 346 -22.02 28.71 3.79
C LEU A 346 -21.41 28.34 5.15
N THR A 347 -22.20 28.50 6.22
CA THR A 347 -21.70 28.40 7.61
C THR A 347 -22.40 27.33 8.44
N ASP A 348 -23.37 26.64 7.84
CA ASP A 348 -24.27 25.66 8.45
C ASP A 348 -24.14 24.26 7.83
N THR A 349 -22.95 23.91 7.34
CA THR A 349 -22.69 22.64 6.66
C THR A 349 -21.77 21.75 7.49
N ILE A 350 -22.13 20.48 7.62
CA ILE A 350 -21.41 19.46 8.39
C ILE A 350 -21.09 18.20 7.58
N SER A 351 -21.73 18.02 6.43
CA SER A 351 -21.56 16.89 5.52
C SER A 351 -21.25 17.39 4.12
N SER A 352 -20.19 16.84 3.52
CA SER A 352 -19.79 17.12 2.15
C SER A 352 -19.52 15.82 1.41
N ASP A 353 -20.23 15.62 0.30
CA ASP A 353 -19.89 14.60 -0.68
C ASP A 353 -19.03 15.24 -1.79
N MET A 354 -18.08 14.50 -2.34
CA MET A 354 -17.13 15.00 -3.34
C MET A 354 -16.92 13.95 -4.41
N VAL A 355 -17.09 14.36 -5.66
CA VAL A 355 -16.86 13.49 -6.82
C VAL A 355 -16.02 14.20 -7.86
N PHE A 356 -15.36 13.40 -8.69
CA PHE A 356 -14.39 13.86 -9.67
C PHE A 356 -14.74 13.25 -11.03
N GLY A 357 -14.49 14.01 -12.10
CA GLY A 357 -14.74 13.56 -13.48
C GLY A 357 -14.30 14.63 -14.47
N ASP A 358 -14.10 14.27 -15.74
CA ASP A 358 -13.90 15.22 -16.84
C ASP A 358 -15.25 15.55 -17.49
N PHE A 359 -16.04 16.42 -16.83
CA PHE A 359 -17.40 16.74 -17.27
C PHE A 359 -17.43 17.60 -18.53
N ASN A 360 -16.27 18.11 -18.97
CA ASN A 360 -16.14 19.02 -20.11
C ASN A 360 -15.31 18.45 -21.28
N GLY A 361 -14.65 17.31 -21.10
CA GLY A 361 -13.89 16.60 -22.10
C GLY A 361 -12.57 17.28 -22.49
N ASP A 362 -11.97 18.09 -21.61
CA ASP A 362 -10.70 18.78 -21.87
C ASP A 362 -9.45 17.99 -21.44
N GLY A 363 -9.64 16.81 -20.84
CA GLY A 363 -8.61 15.92 -20.35
C GLY A 363 -8.08 16.28 -18.97
N PHE A 364 -8.71 17.22 -18.26
CA PHE A 364 -8.40 17.55 -16.87
C PHE A 364 -9.57 17.20 -15.97
N THR A 365 -9.29 16.52 -14.86
CA THR A 365 -10.30 16.18 -13.85
C THR A 365 -10.87 17.44 -13.20
N ASP A 366 -12.20 17.55 -13.23
CA ASP A 366 -13.01 18.54 -12.53
C ASP A 366 -13.43 18.01 -11.15
N LEU A 367 -13.86 18.91 -10.27
CA LEU A 367 -14.38 18.59 -8.95
C LEU A 367 -15.83 19.06 -8.80
N VAL A 368 -16.69 18.18 -8.32
CA VAL A 368 -18.02 18.53 -7.79
C VAL A 368 -18.05 18.26 -6.30
N HIS A 369 -18.60 19.21 -5.54
CA HIS A 369 -18.76 19.11 -4.10
C HIS A 369 -20.20 19.48 -3.70
N ALA A 370 -20.77 18.67 -2.83
CA ALA A 370 -22.10 18.87 -2.27
C ALA A 370 -22.09 19.33 -0.82
N GLU A 371 -23.14 20.04 -0.46
CA GLU A 371 -23.42 20.57 0.87
C GLU A 371 -24.88 20.29 1.19
N ALA A 372 -25.22 19.03 1.43
CA ALA A 372 -26.61 18.58 1.50
C ALA A 372 -27.43 19.31 2.59
N ASP A 373 -26.81 19.66 3.71
CA ASP A 373 -27.50 20.32 4.83
C ASP A 373 -27.58 21.85 4.70
N ALA A 374 -27.00 22.42 3.65
CA ALA A 374 -26.96 23.86 3.41
C ALA A 374 -28.36 24.49 3.39
N SER A 375 -28.49 25.63 4.06
CA SER A 375 -29.65 26.52 3.94
C SER A 375 -29.34 27.65 2.98
N THR A 376 -29.89 27.59 1.76
CA THR A 376 -29.72 28.66 0.75
C THR A 376 -30.98 29.49 0.58
N GLN A 377 -30.81 30.73 0.12
CA GLN A 377 -31.91 31.69 -0.09
C GLN A 377 -32.77 31.91 1.17
N THR A 378 -34.00 31.41 1.18
CA THR A 378 -34.93 31.46 2.33
C THR A 378 -35.37 30.08 2.80
N LEU A 379 -34.75 29.03 2.27
CA LEU A 379 -35.06 27.63 2.58
C LEU A 379 -34.11 27.11 3.67
N ILE A 380 -34.53 26.04 4.34
CA ILE A 380 -33.76 25.39 5.41
C ILE A 380 -33.32 24.02 4.92
N SER A 381 -32.02 23.72 4.98
CA SER A 381 -31.44 22.41 4.60
C SER A 381 -31.91 21.89 3.23
N ASN A 382 -32.02 22.80 2.26
CA ASN A 382 -32.40 22.47 0.89
C ASN A 382 -31.23 21.88 0.09
N GLY A 383 -29.99 22.12 0.52
CA GLY A 383 -28.78 21.56 -0.07
C GLY A 383 -28.28 22.33 -1.29
N ARG A 384 -26.98 22.22 -1.55
CA ARG A 384 -26.30 22.83 -2.69
C ARG A 384 -25.24 21.91 -3.26
N VAL A 385 -25.11 21.89 -4.59
CA VAL A 385 -24.05 21.16 -5.32
C VAL A 385 -23.30 22.15 -6.19
N SER A 386 -21.97 22.12 -6.18
CA SER A 386 -21.10 23.11 -6.83
C SER A 386 -20.00 22.44 -7.64
N ILE A 387 -19.72 22.95 -8.85
CA ILE A 387 -18.64 22.47 -9.72
C ILE A 387 -17.47 23.45 -9.83
N PHE A 388 -16.26 22.90 -9.88
CA PHE A 388 -14.99 23.59 -10.13
C PHE A 388 -14.23 22.84 -11.23
N PHE A 389 -13.92 23.53 -12.32
CA PHE A 389 -13.26 22.91 -13.47
C PHE A 389 -11.75 22.79 -13.27
N GLY A 390 -11.19 21.66 -13.70
CA GLY A 390 -9.77 21.40 -13.81
C GLY A 390 -9.14 22.15 -15.00
N SER A 391 -7.81 22.23 -15.00
CA SER A 391 -7.05 22.75 -16.14
C SER A 391 -5.58 22.36 -16.00
N VAL A 392 -4.76 22.71 -17.00
CA VAL A 392 -3.30 22.59 -16.94
C VAL A 392 -2.67 23.35 -15.75
N ASP A 393 -3.33 24.40 -15.28
CA ASP A 393 -2.90 25.19 -14.12
C ASP A 393 -3.48 24.65 -12.79
N GLY A 394 -4.11 23.47 -12.84
CA GLY A 394 -4.83 22.81 -11.76
C GLY A 394 -6.27 23.29 -11.61
N LEU A 395 -6.85 23.07 -10.44
CA LEU A 395 -8.26 23.33 -10.17
C LEU A 395 -8.58 24.83 -10.14
N SER A 396 -9.64 25.24 -10.85
CA SER A 396 -10.13 26.62 -10.82
C SER A 396 -10.61 27.01 -9.43
N LEU A 397 -10.07 28.11 -8.89
CA LEU A 397 -10.56 28.71 -7.65
C LEU A 397 -11.90 29.46 -7.81
N PHE A 398 -12.38 29.62 -9.05
CA PHE A 398 -13.70 30.16 -9.34
C PHE A 398 -14.68 29.03 -9.62
N GLN A 399 -15.79 29.03 -8.87
CA GLN A 399 -16.92 28.13 -9.11
C GLN A 399 -17.46 28.34 -10.53
N GLY A 400 -17.69 27.24 -11.25
CA GLY A 400 -18.35 27.26 -12.56
C GLY A 400 -19.83 27.60 -12.41
N HIS A 401 -20.59 26.69 -11.80
CA HIS A 401 -21.99 26.89 -11.43
C HIS A 401 -22.35 26.10 -10.16
N SER A 402 -23.55 26.33 -9.63
CA SER A 402 -24.09 25.54 -8.52
C SER A 402 -25.60 25.35 -8.65
N TRP A 403 -26.09 24.19 -8.22
CA TRP A 403 -27.51 23.89 -8.07
C TRP A 403 -27.91 23.99 -6.59
N GLU A 404 -29.14 24.41 -6.33
CA GLU A 404 -29.70 24.53 -4.99
C GLU A 404 -31.06 23.83 -4.94
N GLY A 405 -31.37 23.17 -3.82
CA GLY A 405 -32.69 22.58 -3.63
C GLY A 405 -33.80 23.64 -3.65
N VAL A 406 -34.98 23.23 -4.07
CA VAL A 406 -36.14 24.12 -4.30
C VAL A 406 -37.18 24.06 -3.18
N SER A 407 -36.96 23.23 -2.16
CA SER A 407 -37.84 23.08 -1.00
C SER A 407 -37.06 22.84 0.29
N ASP A 408 -37.71 23.13 1.42
CA ASP A 408 -37.14 22.89 2.75
C ASP A 408 -36.84 21.40 2.95
N ALA A 409 -35.70 21.10 3.59
CA ALA A 409 -35.21 19.77 3.90
C ALA A 409 -35.00 18.86 2.68
N GLN A 410 -34.91 19.40 1.45
CA GLN A 410 -34.70 18.60 0.25
C GLN A 410 -33.38 17.82 0.25
N MET A 411 -32.33 18.39 0.88
CA MET A 411 -31.00 17.81 0.94
C MET A 411 -30.39 17.48 -0.42
N LEU A 412 -30.44 18.43 -1.38
CA LEU A 412 -29.82 18.25 -2.69
C LEU A 412 -28.32 17.97 -2.55
N GLY A 413 -27.87 16.87 -3.16
CA GLY A 413 -26.47 16.42 -3.08
C GLY A 413 -26.17 15.62 -1.82
N ASN A 414 -27.16 14.94 -1.24
CA ASN A 414 -26.89 14.01 -0.14
C ASN A 414 -25.99 12.85 -0.58
N SER A 415 -26.10 12.45 -1.86
CA SER A 415 -25.24 11.49 -2.53
C SER A 415 -25.01 11.92 -3.97
N LEU A 416 -23.81 11.69 -4.48
CA LEU A 416 -23.40 11.97 -5.85
C LEU A 416 -22.79 10.71 -6.49
N ALA A 417 -23.03 10.50 -7.79
CA ALA A 417 -22.34 9.47 -8.56
C ALA A 417 -21.94 10.04 -9.93
N VAL A 418 -20.77 9.63 -10.41
CA VAL A 418 -20.20 10.06 -11.69
C VAL A 418 -20.03 8.85 -12.60
N GLY A 419 -20.43 8.99 -13.85
CA GLY A 419 -20.28 7.98 -14.91
C GLY A 419 -20.79 8.52 -16.23
N ASP A 420 -20.48 7.85 -17.35
CA ASP A 420 -21.06 8.12 -18.66
C ASP A 420 -22.43 7.44 -18.78
N PHE A 421 -23.41 7.92 -18.02
CA PHE A 421 -24.71 7.29 -17.97
C PHE A 421 -25.50 7.43 -19.28
N ASN A 422 -25.08 8.30 -20.20
CA ASN A 422 -25.76 8.53 -21.47
C ASN A 422 -25.01 8.02 -22.71
N GLY A 423 -23.78 7.52 -22.53
CA GLY A 423 -22.95 6.89 -23.56
C GLY A 423 -22.37 7.87 -24.59
N ASP A 424 -22.21 9.15 -24.24
CA ASP A 424 -21.65 10.17 -25.12
C ASP A 424 -20.15 10.41 -24.95
N GLY A 425 -19.52 9.66 -24.04
CA GLY A 425 -18.10 9.67 -23.75
C GLY A 425 -17.65 10.83 -22.88
N LEU A 426 -18.59 11.49 -22.18
CA LEU A 426 -18.33 12.54 -21.20
C LEU A 426 -18.93 12.14 -19.86
N ASP A 427 -18.25 12.49 -18.78
CA ASP A 427 -18.75 12.19 -17.45
C ASP A 427 -20.04 12.98 -17.16
N ASP A 428 -21.03 12.30 -16.58
CA ASP A 428 -22.28 12.85 -16.09
C ASP A 428 -22.31 12.83 -14.57
N ILE A 429 -23.32 13.47 -13.96
CA ILE A 429 -23.57 13.35 -12.53
C ILE A 429 -25.03 13.00 -12.22
N ALA A 430 -25.21 11.98 -11.38
CA ALA A 430 -26.46 11.68 -10.70
C ALA A 430 -26.44 12.29 -9.28
N ILE A 431 -27.55 12.92 -8.88
CA ILE A 431 -27.66 13.70 -7.64
C ILE A 431 -28.87 13.23 -6.85
N GLY A 432 -28.61 12.67 -5.67
CA GLY A 432 -29.61 12.25 -4.69
C GLY A 432 -30.17 13.43 -3.88
N SER A 433 -31.46 13.37 -3.56
CA SER A 433 -32.18 14.32 -2.71
C SER A 433 -33.23 13.59 -1.86
N PRO A 434 -32.83 12.84 -0.83
CA PRO A 434 -33.72 11.95 -0.09
C PRO A 434 -34.85 12.67 0.65
N GLY A 435 -34.70 13.95 0.95
CA GLY A 435 -35.73 14.75 1.62
C GLY A 435 -36.77 15.36 0.68
N ALA A 436 -36.59 15.24 -0.64
CA ALA A 436 -37.52 15.77 -1.62
C ALA A 436 -38.94 15.19 -1.45
N ASN A 437 -39.95 15.97 -1.85
CA ASN A 437 -41.35 15.55 -1.89
C ASN A 437 -41.91 15.04 -0.54
N SER A 438 -41.47 15.60 0.58
CA SER A 438 -41.84 15.15 1.95
C SER A 438 -41.19 13.82 2.35
N ASN A 439 -39.89 13.68 2.08
CA ASN A 439 -39.06 12.47 2.32
C ASN A 439 -39.35 11.28 1.39
N ASP A 440 -40.13 11.46 0.32
CA ASP A 440 -40.22 10.40 -0.70
C ASP A 440 -38.87 10.21 -1.39
N GLY A 441 -38.11 11.30 -1.55
CA GLY A 441 -36.81 11.32 -2.20
C GLY A 441 -36.89 11.51 -3.71
N MET A 442 -35.73 11.75 -4.33
CA MET A 442 -35.58 11.85 -5.79
C MET A 442 -34.11 11.75 -6.20
N VAL A 443 -33.89 11.34 -7.45
CA VAL A 443 -32.59 11.43 -8.14
C VAL A 443 -32.76 12.30 -9.38
N GLN A 444 -31.84 13.24 -9.60
CA GLN A 444 -31.78 14.10 -10.78
C GLN A 444 -30.39 14.06 -11.41
N PHE A 445 -30.26 14.48 -12.66
CA PHE A 445 -29.02 14.37 -13.41
C PHE A 445 -28.55 15.72 -13.94
N ALA A 446 -27.23 15.95 -13.99
CA ALA A 446 -26.64 16.92 -14.90
C ALA A 446 -25.73 16.16 -15.86
N PHE A 447 -26.06 16.24 -17.15
CA PHE A 447 -25.28 15.55 -18.19
C PHE A 447 -24.09 16.40 -18.61
N GLY A 448 -22.96 15.74 -18.86
CA GLY A 448 -21.72 16.31 -19.39
C GLY A 448 -21.91 16.90 -20.78
N SER A 449 -21.03 17.83 -21.14
CA SER A 449 -20.95 18.39 -22.49
C SER A 449 -19.63 19.09 -22.67
N VAL A 450 -19.24 19.44 -23.89
CA VAL A 450 -18.05 20.29 -24.15
C VAL A 450 -18.10 21.69 -23.48
N SER A 451 -19.22 22.06 -22.85
CA SER A 451 -19.38 23.28 -22.05
C SER A 451 -19.42 22.99 -20.53
N GLY A 452 -19.12 21.76 -20.12
CA GLY A 452 -19.32 21.22 -18.77
C GLY A 452 -20.73 20.68 -18.53
N LEU A 453 -21.03 20.44 -17.25
CA LEU A 453 -22.33 19.97 -16.78
C LEU A 453 -23.50 20.89 -17.14
N ALA A 454 -24.65 20.30 -17.46
CA ALA A 454 -25.89 21.02 -17.77
C ALA A 454 -26.39 21.91 -16.61
N VAL A 455 -26.59 23.21 -16.88
CA VAL A 455 -27.05 24.20 -15.88
C VAL A 455 -28.42 23.86 -15.25
N SER A 456 -29.27 23.12 -15.95
CA SER A 456 -30.56 22.66 -15.40
C SER A 456 -30.52 21.16 -15.15
N LEU A 457 -30.90 20.77 -13.93
CA LEU A 457 -31.04 19.36 -13.59
C LEU A 457 -32.17 18.72 -14.39
N SER A 458 -31.88 17.56 -14.95
CA SER A 458 -32.79 16.74 -15.74
C SER A 458 -33.43 15.67 -14.86
N SER A 459 -34.66 15.30 -15.20
CA SER A 459 -35.33 14.14 -14.65
C SER A 459 -35.40 13.08 -15.74
N VAL A 460 -34.95 11.86 -15.42
CA VAL A 460 -34.95 10.72 -16.33
C VAL A 460 -36.13 9.83 -15.99
N SER A 461 -36.92 9.46 -17.01
CA SER A 461 -38.08 8.59 -16.80
C SER A 461 -37.63 7.19 -16.41
N GLY A 462 -38.35 6.55 -15.49
CA GLY A 462 -37.98 5.26 -14.90
C GLY A 462 -37.14 5.36 -13.61
N VAL A 463 -36.27 6.37 -13.49
CA VAL A 463 -35.39 6.57 -12.30
C VAL A 463 -35.85 7.73 -11.43
N SER A 464 -36.08 8.91 -12.01
CA SER A 464 -36.50 10.11 -11.26
C SER A 464 -37.99 10.10 -10.86
N GLU A 465 -38.68 8.98 -11.06
CA GLU A 465 -40.09 8.80 -10.73
C GLU A 465 -40.23 8.33 -9.28
N ILE A 466 -41.04 9.03 -8.48
CA ILE A 466 -41.23 8.75 -7.06
C ILE A 466 -41.90 7.37 -6.88
N PRO A 467 -41.21 6.37 -6.32
CA PRO A 467 -41.76 5.02 -6.20
C PRO A 467 -42.77 4.87 -5.03
N THR A 468 -42.40 5.30 -3.83
CA THR A 468 -43.13 5.08 -2.57
C THR A 468 -43.03 6.28 -1.62
N ALA A 469 -44.10 6.56 -0.86
CA ALA A 469 -44.10 7.70 0.06
C ALA A 469 -43.16 7.49 1.26
N GLY A 470 -42.25 8.43 1.48
CA GLY A 470 -41.33 8.49 2.62
C GLY A 470 -40.13 7.52 2.59
N GLU A 471 -39.82 6.88 1.46
CA GLU A 471 -38.73 5.90 1.38
C GLU A 471 -37.31 6.49 1.32
N LYS A 472 -37.21 7.82 1.15
CA LYS A 472 -35.95 8.56 0.99
C LYS A 472 -35.13 8.06 -0.20
N PHE A 473 -35.77 7.90 -1.35
CA PHE A 473 -35.12 7.49 -2.59
C PHE A 473 -33.97 8.44 -2.98
N GLY A 474 -32.82 7.89 -3.39
CA GLY A 474 -31.61 8.66 -3.65
C GLY A 474 -30.86 9.03 -2.37
N TYR A 475 -30.92 8.17 -1.34
CA TYR A 475 -30.11 8.32 -0.12
C TYR A 475 -28.65 7.97 -0.38
N CYS A 476 -28.38 6.91 -1.13
CA CYS A 476 -27.13 6.73 -1.86
C CYS A 476 -27.41 6.55 -3.34
N VAL A 477 -26.44 6.97 -4.15
CA VAL A 477 -26.35 6.70 -5.58
C VAL A 477 -24.91 6.29 -5.84
N GLU A 478 -24.71 5.27 -6.67
CA GLU A 478 -23.39 4.75 -7.01
C GLU A 478 -23.37 4.43 -8.51
N ALA A 479 -22.27 4.75 -9.19
CA ALA A 479 -22.09 4.37 -10.57
C ALA A 479 -21.65 2.90 -10.63
N VAL A 480 -22.08 2.19 -11.67
CA VAL A 480 -21.60 0.85 -11.96
C VAL A 480 -21.14 0.88 -13.41
N ASP A 481 -19.86 0.65 -13.65
CA ASP A 481 -19.30 0.55 -15.01
C ASP A 481 -20.16 -0.38 -15.87
N ASP A 482 -20.33 -0.05 -17.16
CA ASP A 482 -21.15 -0.75 -18.18
C ASP A 482 -21.21 -2.28 -18.03
N LEU A 483 -22.06 -2.72 -17.12
CA LEU A 483 -22.19 -4.09 -16.63
C LEU A 483 -22.85 -4.92 -17.72
N ASN A 484 -23.75 -4.30 -18.47
CA ASN A 484 -24.56 -4.93 -19.50
C ASN A 484 -23.91 -4.89 -20.90
N SER A 485 -22.81 -4.14 -21.06
CA SER A 485 -22.06 -3.94 -22.30
C SER A 485 -22.85 -3.22 -23.42
N ASP A 486 -23.70 -2.26 -23.06
CA ASP A 486 -24.44 -1.42 -24.03
C ASP A 486 -23.78 -0.06 -24.32
N GLY A 487 -22.68 0.25 -23.63
CA GLY A 487 -21.90 1.46 -23.77
C GLY A 487 -22.34 2.62 -22.89
N ASN A 488 -23.26 2.40 -21.94
CA ASN A 488 -23.63 3.38 -20.93
C ASN A 488 -23.34 2.79 -19.55
N ASP A 489 -22.90 3.64 -18.61
CA ASP A 489 -22.77 3.20 -17.23
C ASP A 489 -24.16 3.00 -16.59
N GLU A 490 -24.20 2.07 -15.65
CA GLU A 490 -25.36 1.77 -14.83
C GLU A 490 -25.42 2.69 -13.60
N LEU A 491 -26.62 2.84 -13.04
CA LEU A 491 -26.84 3.58 -11.81
C LEU A 491 -27.49 2.70 -10.75
N LEU A 492 -26.83 2.58 -9.59
CA LEU A 492 -27.39 1.99 -8.40
C LEU A 492 -27.99 3.10 -7.51
N VAL A 493 -29.20 2.89 -7.00
CA VAL A 493 -29.90 3.84 -6.12
C VAL A 493 -30.40 3.14 -4.87
N CYS A 494 -30.15 3.76 -3.72
CA CYS A 494 -30.57 3.26 -2.42
C CYS A 494 -31.72 4.08 -1.82
N SER A 495 -32.54 3.40 -1.03
CA SER A 495 -33.57 3.97 -0.16
C SER A 495 -33.40 3.40 1.24
N ILE A 496 -33.35 4.23 2.27
CA ILE A 496 -33.07 3.77 3.63
C ILE A 496 -34.34 3.44 4.44
N ASP A 497 -35.51 3.97 4.03
CA ASP A 497 -36.80 3.83 4.74
C ASP A 497 -37.90 3.20 3.84
N TYR A 498 -37.54 2.25 2.98
CA TYR A 498 -38.45 1.64 2.00
C TYR A 498 -39.75 1.10 2.59
N GLU A 499 -39.65 0.38 3.71
CA GLU A 499 -40.83 -0.03 4.48
C GLU A 499 -40.97 0.86 5.74
N GLN A 500 -41.92 1.79 5.66
CA GLN A 500 -42.24 2.73 6.75
C GLN A 500 -42.42 2.01 8.10
N GLY A 501 -41.48 2.26 9.02
CA GLY A 501 -41.52 1.77 10.40
C GLY A 501 -40.90 0.38 10.62
N SER A 502 -40.10 -0.14 9.69
CA SER A 502 -39.35 -1.40 9.87
C SER A 502 -37.84 -1.31 9.58
N ASP A 503 -37.27 -0.11 9.47
CA ASP A 503 -35.85 0.14 9.15
C ASP A 503 -35.36 -0.75 7.98
N THR A 504 -36.22 -0.95 6.98
CA THR A 504 -35.93 -1.78 5.81
C THR A 504 -35.45 -0.86 4.70
N GLY A 505 -34.21 -1.02 4.27
CA GLY A 505 -33.67 -0.34 3.09
C GLY A 505 -33.93 -1.12 1.79
N LYS A 506 -33.61 -0.50 0.65
CA LYS A 506 -33.77 -1.07 -0.69
C LYS A 506 -32.69 -0.55 -1.61
N VAL A 507 -32.18 -1.44 -2.46
CA VAL A 507 -31.19 -1.16 -3.50
C VAL A 507 -31.80 -1.51 -4.87
N GLU A 508 -31.67 -0.61 -5.84
CA GLU A 508 -32.18 -0.77 -7.20
C GLU A 508 -31.10 -0.39 -8.22
N LEU A 509 -30.90 -1.24 -9.22
CA LEU A 509 -29.97 -1.03 -10.33
C LEU A 509 -30.75 -0.64 -11.59
N PHE A 510 -30.31 0.41 -12.27
CA PHE A 510 -30.91 0.93 -13.49
C PHE A 510 -29.87 0.97 -14.61
N SER A 511 -30.28 0.49 -15.79
CA SER A 511 -29.50 0.64 -17.03
C SER A 511 -29.54 2.09 -17.48
N GLY A 512 -28.37 2.64 -17.80
CA GLY A 512 -28.20 3.96 -18.36
C GLY A 512 -28.83 4.14 -19.75
N GLY A 513 -28.68 5.33 -20.30
CA GLY A 513 -29.03 5.65 -21.68
C GLY A 513 -29.39 7.12 -21.87
N ASP A 514 -29.78 7.48 -23.10
CA ASP A 514 -30.16 8.85 -23.46
C ASP A 514 -31.10 9.50 -22.43
N SER A 515 -30.85 10.77 -22.08
CA SER A 515 -31.67 11.56 -21.15
C SER A 515 -33.17 11.68 -21.50
N SER A 516 -33.52 11.43 -22.77
CA SER A 516 -34.91 11.45 -23.27
C SER A 516 -35.58 10.08 -23.28
N SER A 517 -34.84 9.01 -22.96
CA SER A 517 -35.32 7.63 -22.90
C SER A 517 -35.91 7.30 -21.53
N ILE A 518 -36.56 6.13 -21.46
CA ILE A 518 -36.98 5.53 -20.20
C ILE A 518 -35.88 4.56 -19.80
N TRP A 519 -35.22 4.82 -18.68
CA TRP A 519 -34.23 3.89 -18.13
C TRP A 519 -34.95 2.73 -17.47
N SER A 520 -34.49 1.52 -17.78
CA SER A 520 -35.08 0.30 -17.21
C SER A 520 -34.33 -0.12 -15.96
N LYS A 521 -35.08 -0.41 -14.89
CA LYS A 521 -34.56 -1.16 -13.77
C LYS A 521 -34.09 -2.54 -14.23
N MET A 522 -32.81 -2.81 -14.06
CA MET A 522 -32.17 -4.09 -14.36
C MET A 522 -32.44 -5.08 -13.24
N ASP A 523 -32.21 -4.65 -12.00
CA ASP A 523 -32.24 -5.53 -10.84
C ASP A 523 -32.62 -4.78 -9.55
N SER A 524 -33.00 -5.54 -8.52
CA SER A 524 -33.21 -5.04 -7.15
C SER A 524 -32.86 -6.15 -6.17
N PRO A 525 -31.60 -6.18 -5.69
CA PRO A 525 -31.15 -7.16 -4.71
C PRO A 525 -32.00 -7.14 -3.44
N ASN A 526 -32.32 -8.32 -2.91
CA ASN A 526 -33.03 -8.44 -1.63
C ASN A 526 -32.03 -8.64 -0.49
N GLN A 527 -32.31 -8.02 0.65
CA GLN A 527 -31.60 -8.33 1.90
C GLN A 527 -31.84 -9.79 2.30
N MET A 528 -30.77 -10.50 2.64
CA MET A 528 -30.81 -11.91 3.04
C MET A 528 -30.39 -12.14 4.50
N LEU A 529 -29.57 -11.26 5.05
CA LEU A 529 -29.10 -11.31 6.44
C LEU A 529 -29.78 -10.27 7.36
N GLN A 530 -29.53 -10.38 8.66
CA GLN A 530 -30.04 -9.42 9.64
C GLN A 530 -29.23 -8.11 9.60
N GLY A 531 -29.94 -6.99 9.59
CA GLY A 531 -29.45 -5.64 9.73
C GLY A 531 -30.58 -4.66 9.48
N SER A 532 -30.56 -3.51 10.15
CA SER A 532 -31.35 -2.36 9.70
C SER A 532 -30.73 -1.78 8.43
N ASN A 533 -31.52 -1.01 7.69
CA ASN A 533 -31.04 -0.13 6.62
C ASN A 533 -30.20 -0.84 5.55
N PHE A 534 -30.79 -1.85 4.90
CA PHE A 534 -30.16 -2.51 3.74
C PHE A 534 -29.71 -1.47 2.70
N GLY A 535 -28.43 -1.49 2.33
CA GLY A 535 -27.86 -0.47 1.43
C GLY A 535 -27.57 0.86 2.12
N GLN A 536 -27.23 0.86 3.41
CA GLN A 536 -26.74 2.06 4.08
C GLN A 536 -25.36 2.47 3.58
N SER A 537 -24.52 1.48 3.27
CA SER A 537 -23.26 1.67 2.54
C SER A 537 -23.24 0.68 1.39
N VAL A 538 -22.78 1.13 0.23
CA VAL A 538 -22.61 0.31 -0.97
C VAL A 538 -21.29 0.67 -1.63
N SER A 539 -20.67 -0.28 -2.33
CA SER A 539 -19.61 -0.05 -3.31
C SER A 539 -19.82 -1.05 -4.44
N ALA A 540 -19.68 -0.59 -5.67
CA ALA A 540 -20.13 -1.28 -6.88
C ALA A 540 -19.23 -0.99 -8.10
N ASP A 541 -17.96 -0.67 -7.86
CA ASP A 541 -17.01 -0.07 -8.80
C ASP A 541 -15.75 -0.92 -9.03
N GLY A 542 -15.68 -2.13 -8.46
CA GLY A 542 -14.53 -3.03 -8.63
C GLY A 542 -14.90 -4.48 -8.83
N ASP A 543 -13.91 -5.29 -9.21
CA ASP A 543 -14.03 -6.70 -9.58
C ASP A 543 -13.22 -7.58 -8.61
N LEU A 544 -13.93 -8.10 -7.60
CA LEU A 544 -13.32 -8.92 -6.55
C LEU A 544 -12.98 -10.34 -7.05
N ASN A 545 -13.50 -10.72 -8.21
CA ASN A 545 -13.47 -12.10 -8.71
C ASN A 545 -12.72 -12.27 -10.05
N GLY A 546 -12.34 -11.17 -10.70
CA GLY A 546 -11.51 -11.09 -11.89
C GLY A 546 -12.24 -11.49 -13.18
N ASP A 547 -13.57 -11.37 -13.24
CA ASP A 547 -14.36 -11.68 -14.43
C ASP A 547 -14.61 -10.49 -15.37
N GLY A 548 -14.12 -9.32 -14.98
CA GLY A 548 -14.20 -8.06 -15.71
C GLY A 548 -15.56 -7.37 -15.59
N LEU A 549 -16.39 -7.74 -14.61
CA LEU A 549 -17.66 -7.11 -14.30
C LEU A 549 -17.63 -6.56 -12.87
N ALA A 550 -18.20 -5.39 -12.67
CA ALA A 550 -18.27 -4.79 -11.36
C ALA A 550 -19.12 -5.64 -10.39
N ASP A 551 -18.57 -5.89 -9.21
CA ASP A 551 -19.17 -6.60 -8.10
C ASP A 551 -19.83 -5.63 -7.12
N LEU A 552 -20.86 -6.08 -6.40
CA LEU A 552 -21.61 -5.25 -5.45
C LEU A 552 -21.40 -5.71 -4.01
N VAL A 553 -20.99 -4.79 -3.15
CA VAL A 553 -20.92 -5.00 -1.71
C VAL A 553 -21.90 -4.08 -0.99
N ILE A 554 -22.68 -4.64 -0.06
CA ILE A 554 -23.74 -3.93 0.65
C ILE A 554 -23.55 -4.08 2.15
N GLY A 555 -23.37 -2.96 2.84
CA GLY A 555 -23.39 -2.85 4.30
C GLY A 555 -24.81 -2.67 4.84
N ASN A 556 -25.19 -3.53 5.79
CA ASN A 556 -26.50 -3.54 6.43
C ASN A 556 -26.32 -3.31 7.93
N THR A 557 -26.39 -2.05 8.35
CA THR A 557 -26.18 -1.67 9.74
C THR A 557 -27.00 -0.44 10.13
N GLY A 558 -27.00 -0.11 11.42
CA GLY A 558 -27.50 1.18 11.90
C GLY A 558 -26.46 2.29 11.68
N ASP A 559 -26.78 3.52 12.07
CA ASP A 559 -25.83 4.63 12.05
C ASP A 559 -25.18 4.86 13.44
N MET A 560 -24.37 5.91 13.56
CA MET A 560 -23.74 6.27 14.84
C MET A 560 -24.71 6.82 15.90
N PHE A 561 -25.94 7.17 15.52
CA PHE A 561 -27.00 7.64 16.42
C PHE A 561 -27.91 6.50 16.88
N ASP A 562 -28.17 5.52 16.02
CA ASP A 562 -28.85 4.27 16.32
C ASP A 562 -27.99 3.08 15.90
N SER A 563 -27.00 2.76 16.73
CA SER A 563 -26.18 1.58 16.56
C SER A 563 -26.85 0.31 17.11
N SER A 564 -28.17 0.28 17.37
CA SER A 564 -28.78 -0.93 17.91
C SER A 564 -28.97 -2.01 16.84
N GLY A 565 -28.86 -3.29 17.21
CA GLY A 565 -29.11 -4.42 16.30
C GLY A 565 -27.84 -5.13 15.78
N PHE A 566 -28.05 -6.21 15.04
CA PHE A 566 -26.96 -6.96 14.39
C PHE A 566 -26.63 -6.32 13.05
N SER A 567 -25.36 -6.35 12.65
CA SER A 567 -24.91 -5.80 11.37
C SER A 567 -24.42 -6.91 10.46
N SER A 568 -24.53 -6.71 9.15
CA SER A 568 -24.03 -7.66 8.15
C SER A 568 -23.50 -6.95 6.91
N VAL A 569 -22.67 -7.66 6.15
CA VAL A 569 -22.22 -7.26 4.81
C VAL A 569 -22.55 -8.38 3.84
N GLU A 570 -23.06 -8.04 2.67
CA GLU A 570 -23.41 -8.98 1.61
C GLU A 570 -22.68 -8.61 0.31
N VAL A 571 -22.01 -9.59 -0.30
CA VAL A 571 -21.26 -9.46 -1.56
C VAL A 571 -21.99 -10.23 -2.66
N ARG A 572 -22.12 -9.63 -3.83
CA ARG A 572 -22.74 -10.21 -5.04
C ARG A 572 -21.82 -9.98 -6.22
N TYR A 573 -21.55 -11.04 -6.97
CA TYR A 573 -20.74 -10.91 -8.16
C TYR A 573 -21.55 -10.37 -9.34
N GLY A 574 -20.90 -9.56 -10.17
CA GLY A 574 -21.49 -8.92 -11.34
C GLY A 574 -22.00 -9.90 -12.38
N SER A 575 -22.99 -9.48 -13.16
CA SER A 575 -23.39 -10.17 -14.39
C SER A 575 -24.01 -9.18 -15.37
N PRO A 576 -24.04 -9.47 -16.68
CA PRO A 576 -24.68 -8.59 -17.66
C PRO A 576 -26.19 -8.38 -17.49
N THR A 577 -26.79 -9.00 -16.48
CA THR A 577 -28.20 -8.83 -16.11
C THR A 577 -28.40 -8.20 -14.74
N GLY A 578 -27.34 -7.68 -14.11
CA GLY A 578 -27.35 -7.22 -12.72
C GLY A 578 -26.83 -8.28 -11.76
N TYR A 579 -27.37 -8.31 -10.54
CA TYR A 579 -26.82 -9.11 -9.45
C TYR A 579 -27.71 -10.30 -9.10
N ALA A 580 -27.12 -11.31 -8.45
CA ALA A 580 -27.90 -12.43 -7.96
C ALA A 580 -28.79 -12.01 -6.77
N THR A 581 -30.01 -12.57 -6.70
CA THR A 581 -30.91 -12.32 -5.57
C THR A 581 -30.31 -12.76 -4.23
N ASN A 582 -29.59 -13.88 -4.21
CA ASN A 582 -28.84 -14.33 -3.04
C ASN A 582 -27.40 -13.85 -3.15
N PRO A 583 -26.78 -13.38 -2.06
CA PRO A 583 -25.38 -12.98 -2.08
C PRO A 583 -24.45 -14.19 -2.28
N ASP A 584 -23.35 -13.97 -2.97
CA ASP A 584 -22.28 -14.95 -3.18
C ASP A 584 -21.43 -15.13 -1.93
N ARG A 585 -21.26 -14.04 -1.16
CA ARG A 585 -20.66 -14.05 0.19
C ARG A 585 -21.43 -13.17 1.14
N SER A 586 -21.38 -13.51 2.42
CA SER A 586 -22.07 -12.73 3.44
C SER A 586 -21.39 -12.89 4.78
N TYR A 587 -21.19 -11.77 5.47
CA TYR A 587 -20.53 -11.71 6.78
C TYR A 587 -21.50 -11.10 7.79
N GLN A 588 -21.59 -11.69 8.98
CA GLN A 588 -22.49 -11.19 10.02
C GLN A 588 -21.75 -11.01 11.34
N SER A 589 -21.93 -9.84 11.96
CA SER A 589 -21.49 -9.62 13.33
C SER A 589 -22.38 -10.40 14.30
N ILE A 590 -21.77 -11.13 15.22
CA ILE A 590 -22.48 -11.81 16.33
C ILE A 590 -22.76 -10.90 17.52
N SER A 591 -22.24 -9.67 17.48
CA SER A 591 -22.40 -8.68 18.54
C SER A 591 -23.30 -7.57 18.04
N ALA A 592 -24.32 -7.26 18.83
CA ALA A 592 -25.18 -6.14 18.49
C ALA A 592 -24.42 -4.81 18.68
N GLY A 593 -24.63 -3.89 17.76
CA GLY A 593 -24.17 -2.51 17.80
C GLY A 593 -22.70 -2.25 17.63
N THR A 594 -22.05 -3.11 16.86
CA THR A 594 -20.65 -2.90 16.47
C THR A 594 -20.49 -2.04 15.22
N LEU A 595 -21.57 -1.81 14.47
CA LEU A 595 -21.56 -1.09 13.19
C LEU A 595 -20.65 -1.75 12.13
N PHE A 596 -20.66 -3.09 12.06
CA PHE A 596 -19.91 -3.83 11.04
C PHE A 596 -20.51 -3.58 9.65
N GLY A 597 -19.70 -3.08 8.71
CA GLY A 597 -20.21 -2.61 7.42
C GLY A 597 -20.75 -1.19 7.43
N TYR A 598 -20.34 -0.37 8.42
CA TYR A 598 -20.70 1.06 8.46
C TYR A 598 -20.28 1.81 7.20
N HIS A 599 -19.11 1.41 6.68
CA HIS A 599 -18.63 1.74 5.37
C HIS A 599 -18.00 0.48 4.78
N VAL A 600 -18.34 0.18 3.53
CA VAL A 600 -17.79 -0.90 2.71
C VAL A 600 -17.24 -0.27 1.44
N GLU A 601 -16.09 -0.74 0.99
CA GLU A 601 -15.40 -0.19 -0.16
C GLU A 601 -14.63 -1.29 -0.88
N ILE A 602 -14.84 -1.43 -2.19
CA ILE A 602 -13.96 -2.17 -3.08
C ILE A 602 -12.84 -1.21 -3.48
N ILE A 603 -11.59 -1.63 -3.32
CA ILE A 603 -10.42 -0.85 -3.69
C ILE A 603 -9.67 -1.63 -4.76
N ASN A 604 -9.22 -0.91 -5.79
CA ASN A 604 -8.38 -1.47 -6.85
C ASN A 604 -7.22 -2.28 -6.27
N ASP A 605 -6.89 -3.37 -6.96
CA ASP A 605 -5.80 -4.29 -6.67
C ASP A 605 -4.56 -3.65 -5.98
N LEU A 606 -4.57 -3.74 -4.65
CA LEU A 606 -3.61 -3.21 -3.70
C LEU A 606 -2.34 -4.06 -3.67
N ASN A 607 -2.45 -5.32 -4.09
CA ASN A 607 -1.40 -6.32 -3.95
C ASN A 607 -0.79 -6.77 -5.30
N ASP A 608 -1.31 -6.23 -6.41
CA ASP A 608 -0.94 -6.49 -7.80
C ASP A 608 -1.15 -7.97 -8.23
N ASP A 609 -2.16 -8.67 -7.69
CA ASP A 609 -2.52 -10.05 -8.07
C ASP A 609 -3.58 -10.17 -9.19
N GLY A 610 -4.09 -9.04 -9.65
CA GLY A 610 -5.10 -8.89 -10.70
C GLY A 610 -6.55 -8.97 -10.20
N PHE A 611 -6.80 -8.86 -8.89
CA PHE A 611 -8.14 -8.86 -8.29
C PHE A 611 -8.28 -7.70 -7.29
N ASP A 612 -9.46 -7.11 -7.21
CA ASP A 612 -9.69 -6.00 -6.29
C ASP A 612 -9.90 -6.48 -4.84
N GLU A 613 -9.66 -5.59 -3.87
CA GLU A 613 -9.81 -5.83 -2.44
C GLU A 613 -11.10 -5.28 -1.88
N LEU A 614 -11.64 -5.96 -0.84
CA LEU A 614 -12.76 -5.46 -0.06
C LEU A 614 -12.31 -4.99 1.33
N PHE A 615 -12.60 -3.74 1.65
CA PHE A 615 -12.48 -3.12 2.96
C PHE A 615 -13.85 -2.99 3.64
N ILE A 616 -13.92 -3.41 4.90
CA ILE A 616 -15.13 -3.30 5.72
C ILE A 616 -14.78 -2.62 7.04
N SER A 617 -15.43 -1.51 7.37
CA SER A 617 -15.25 -0.84 8.65
C SER A 617 -16.19 -1.35 9.74
N GLU A 618 -15.72 -1.31 10.99
CA GLU A 618 -16.52 -1.61 12.19
C GLU A 618 -16.14 -0.65 13.34
N PRO A 619 -16.73 0.56 13.38
CA PRO A 619 -16.33 1.61 14.30
C PRO A 619 -16.47 1.27 15.80
N TYR A 620 -17.46 0.45 16.18
CA TYR A 620 -17.76 0.13 17.59
C TYR A 620 -17.42 -1.32 17.94
N ASN A 621 -16.32 -1.84 17.38
CA ASN A 621 -15.88 -3.18 17.74
C ASN A 621 -15.62 -3.30 19.27
N THR A 622 -16.07 -4.41 19.85
CA THR A 622 -16.07 -4.65 21.30
C THR A 622 -14.84 -5.39 21.84
N SER A 623 -13.87 -5.72 20.98
CA SER A 623 -12.73 -6.61 21.29
C SER A 623 -11.44 -5.90 21.75
N GLY A 624 -11.51 -4.61 22.12
CA GLY A 624 -10.36 -3.81 22.55
C GLY A 624 -10.68 -2.77 23.64
N PRO A 625 -9.87 -1.70 23.78
CA PRO A 625 -10.26 -0.52 24.56
C PRO A 625 -11.61 0.01 24.06
N PHE A 626 -12.41 0.63 24.94
CA PHE A 626 -13.78 1.06 24.63
C PHE A 626 -13.81 1.91 23.34
N ASN A 627 -14.57 1.45 22.32
CA ASN A 627 -14.70 2.04 20.98
C ASN A 627 -13.41 2.07 20.12
N SER A 628 -12.51 1.10 20.25
CA SER A 628 -11.49 0.87 19.22
C SER A 628 -12.15 0.30 17.97
N GLY A 629 -12.18 1.07 16.87
CA GLY A 629 -12.73 0.61 15.60
C GLY A 629 -11.82 -0.42 14.91
N ASN A 630 -12.39 -1.21 14.00
CA ASN A 630 -11.63 -2.07 13.10
C ASN A 630 -11.81 -1.68 11.64
N VAL A 631 -10.81 -2.05 10.84
CA VAL A 631 -10.96 -2.23 9.40
C VAL A 631 -10.59 -3.69 9.07
N TRP A 632 -11.52 -4.37 8.42
CA TRP A 632 -11.38 -5.75 7.95
C TRP A 632 -11.04 -5.72 6.47
N VAL A 633 -10.02 -6.46 6.06
CA VAL A 633 -9.54 -6.45 4.68
C VAL A 633 -9.62 -7.87 4.13
N PHE A 634 -10.19 -7.99 2.94
CA PHE A 634 -10.37 -9.23 2.22
C PHE A 634 -9.74 -9.09 0.84
N TYR A 635 -8.86 -10.02 0.49
CA TYR A 635 -8.23 -10.05 -0.84
C TYR A 635 -9.10 -10.81 -1.83
N GLY A 636 -9.27 -10.23 -3.02
CA GLY A 636 -9.90 -10.86 -4.16
C GLY A 636 -9.15 -12.11 -4.61
N ASN A 637 -9.77 -12.92 -5.46
CA ASN A 637 -9.12 -13.99 -6.22
C ASN A 637 -10.12 -14.56 -7.24
N SER A 638 -9.68 -15.51 -8.07
CA SER A 638 -10.53 -16.18 -9.07
C SER A 638 -11.79 -16.90 -8.57
N ALA A 639 -11.98 -17.08 -7.25
CA ALA A 639 -13.22 -17.58 -6.64
C ALA A 639 -14.02 -16.47 -5.90
N GLY A 640 -13.60 -15.22 -6.10
CA GLY A 640 -13.92 -14.01 -5.37
C GLY A 640 -13.43 -14.03 -3.93
N ILE A 641 -14.19 -13.48 -2.99
CA ILE A 641 -13.72 -13.30 -1.61
C ILE A 641 -13.78 -14.59 -0.77
N ALA A 642 -12.80 -14.75 0.13
CA ALA A 642 -12.69 -15.84 1.10
C ALA A 642 -13.63 -15.67 2.32
N ASP A 643 -13.94 -16.76 3.02
CA ASP A 643 -14.87 -16.72 4.17
C ASP A 643 -14.29 -16.00 5.42
N GLN A 644 -12.97 -15.76 5.45
CA GLN A 644 -12.28 -15.07 6.53
C GLN A 644 -11.46 -13.90 5.97
N PRO A 645 -11.29 -12.81 6.73
CA PRO A 645 -10.49 -11.67 6.30
C PRO A 645 -9.02 -12.07 6.12
N SER A 646 -8.38 -11.53 5.08
CA SER A 646 -6.94 -11.66 4.84
C SER A 646 -6.14 -10.95 5.93
N THR A 647 -6.58 -9.74 6.30
CA THR A 647 -5.96 -8.98 7.39
C THR A 647 -6.99 -8.17 8.18
N ARG A 648 -6.57 -7.74 9.37
CA ARG A 648 -7.39 -6.94 10.29
C ARG A 648 -6.54 -5.83 10.89
N ILE A 649 -6.97 -4.60 10.65
CA ILE A 649 -6.37 -3.40 11.23
C ILE A 649 -7.22 -2.99 12.44
N VAL A 650 -6.58 -2.86 13.59
CA VAL A 650 -7.24 -2.51 14.85
C VAL A 650 -6.82 -1.10 15.24
N GLY A 651 -7.79 -0.21 15.45
CA GLY A 651 -7.53 1.14 15.92
C GLY A 651 -6.99 1.15 17.35
N ASP A 652 -6.03 2.03 17.60
CA ASP A 652 -5.52 2.27 18.95
C ASP A 652 -6.58 2.96 19.82
N ALA A 653 -6.49 2.77 21.15
CA ALA A 653 -7.30 3.56 22.07
C ALA A 653 -6.98 5.05 21.90
N ASN A 654 -8.01 5.91 21.89
CA ASN A 654 -7.81 7.32 22.19
C ASN A 654 -7.16 7.42 23.60
N ASN A 655 -5.90 7.88 23.67
CA ASN A 655 -5.22 8.21 24.93
C ASN A 655 -5.79 9.50 25.54
#